data_AF-A0A1R3IM38-F1
#
_entry.id   AF-A0A1R3IM38-F1
#
_cell.length_a   1.000
_cell.length_b   1.000
_cell.length_c   1.000
_cell.angle_alpha   90.00
_cell.angle_beta   90.00
_cell.angle_gamma   90.00
#
_symmetry.space_group_name_H-M   'P 1'
#
loop_
_entity.id
_entity.type
_entity.pdbx_description
1 polymer ?
#
loop_
_entity_poly.entity_id
_entity_poly.type
_entity_poly.pdbx_seq_one_letter_code
_entity_poly.pdbx_strand_id
1 'polypeptide(L)'
;MGSLSGIKVAIFVVQALLVSVALVSAQGSTNRTRWQTRSGSAPSVIARGGFSGIFSDSSFAAYSLALLTGPPDLVLWCDVQLTKDGAGICSPDIKLDNSSDIANVYKDKQKSYLLNGVSTKGWFSIDFTLKDLANVILTQGVYSRTNKFDGNSYPIMTVQDTYTQLLPPAFWLNIQHDAFYAQHNLSMRNFVLSLTRNVNVTADYISSPEVGFLQSIASRFQRSPTKLVFRFLGKKDVEPTTNQTYDSLLKNLTLIKTFASGIIVPKSYIWPVDAKQYLLPSTSVVFDAHKEGLAVYASDFANDVPFSYSYSYDPVAEYLQFVDNGNFSVDGVISDFPITPSAAINCFAHLGRNATKQVELLVISKNGASGDYPGCTDLAYSKAIQDGVDVIDCPVQITSDGIPICMSSINLIDSTTVAQSGFSNLTITIPEIAQGSGIYTFNMSWSDIQSLTPVISSPQSAYQLLRNPQFRNAGKFLTLSDFLAMAKNTSSLQGVLISIEHAPYLAEQGFGVTDAVLDALSKAGYDTTPAPQVMIQSSNSSVLMKFKGKSNYKLVYKVDEDIGGAQLASIDDIKRFASAVVISKDSVFPENSAFLTGVTDVVPRLQKANLSVYVQTFSNEFTSQAWDFFSDPTVEINSFYAGANIDGVVTDFPKTSDRYRRNRCLNKGKQTPGYMSPVQPGSLLQLVTPQYLPPAEAPNPYLTEADVAEAPLPPVASKNASTSPNTALPPSPNGQPKVAASLMAPLIAVVLALNQVQAAPQIFNVLKFGASGDGKTDNSKPFGNVWKKACSSGGNNVILIPKGTYLLRPIKFIGECKGAITFNIKGTLRAPTDNASTIGVDHWITFRYVHRLVITGGGTFDGQGPSAWPYNVCRQDPNCSLPVTLRFDFVMNSQINRITSIDSKSFHFNIFGCKDIKIQNVTIRAPGDSPNTDGIHIADSTDIQVSDSNIGTGDDCVAMGPGARNINVSNVNCGPGHGFSIGSLGGTPNELNVTKITVRNCNLTGTLCGLRIKTRAMPFSSHCSDLTFEHINVNNVTNPILIDQNYCPDHKCGPGVSKVKIEEARFRNIRGSSFSEIAVNLQCSKSTPCEKIELRDININYDGGKATSSCSNCKGVALGLQNPPPCILKS
;
A
#
# COMPACT_ATOMS: atom_id res chain seq x y z
N MET A 1 6.10 38.91 18.54
CA MET A 1 4.83 38.83 19.29
C MET A 1 3.64 38.34 18.43
N GLY A 2 3.85 37.45 17.44
CA GLY A 2 2.77 36.92 16.58
C GLY A 2 2.60 35.39 16.59
N SER A 3 3.27 34.65 17.48
CA SER A 3 3.35 33.17 17.45
C SER A 3 2.54 32.46 18.56
N LEU A 4 1.88 33.20 19.45
CA LEU A 4 1.17 32.66 20.62
C LEU A 4 -0.28 32.18 20.36
N SER A 5 -0.85 32.33 19.16
CA SER A 5 -2.25 31.94 18.91
C SER A 5 -2.42 30.46 18.54
N GLY A 6 -1.47 29.84 17.83
CA GLY A 6 -1.55 28.42 17.46
C GLY A 6 -1.37 27.48 18.65
N ILE A 7 -0.44 27.81 19.55
CA ILE A 7 -0.21 27.08 20.80
C ILE A 7 -1.45 27.14 21.70
N LYS A 8 -2.18 28.26 21.75
CA LYS A 8 -3.40 28.39 22.56
C LYS A 8 -4.56 27.55 22.05
N VAL A 9 -4.69 27.33 20.73
CA VAL A 9 -5.76 26.49 20.17
C VAL A 9 -5.46 25.01 20.38
N ALA A 10 -4.21 24.57 20.19
CA ALA A 10 -3.78 23.21 20.54
C ALA A 10 -3.90 22.95 22.05
N ILE A 11 -3.52 23.92 22.89
CA ILE A 11 -3.73 23.88 24.34
C ILE A 11 -5.23 23.82 24.67
N PHE A 12 -6.11 24.59 24.04
CA PHE A 12 -7.55 24.58 24.35
C PHE A 12 -8.28 23.32 23.89
N VAL A 13 -7.91 22.73 22.75
CA VAL A 13 -8.51 21.47 22.27
C VAL A 13 -8.00 20.29 23.09
N VAL A 14 -6.70 20.24 23.39
CA VAL A 14 -6.12 19.22 24.27
C VAL A 14 -6.58 19.43 25.74
N GLN A 15 -6.77 20.68 26.20
CA GLN A 15 -7.36 20.97 27.52
C GLN A 15 -8.87 20.69 27.59
N ALA A 16 -9.63 20.93 26.51
CA ALA A 16 -11.03 20.53 26.45
C ALA A 16 -11.19 18.99 26.46
N LEU A 17 -10.22 18.26 25.90
CA LEU A 17 -10.07 16.81 26.05
C LEU A 17 -9.62 16.40 27.47
N LEU A 18 -8.79 17.20 28.15
CA LEU A 18 -8.35 16.97 29.54
C LEU A 18 -9.47 17.19 30.59
N VAL A 19 -10.54 17.92 30.28
CA VAL A 19 -11.62 18.24 31.25
C VAL A 19 -12.59 17.07 31.51
N SER A 20 -12.43 15.92 30.83
CA SER A 20 -13.29 14.74 31.06
C SER A 20 -12.68 13.63 31.93
N VAL A 21 -11.40 13.72 32.32
CA VAL A 21 -10.73 12.64 33.05
C VAL A 21 -10.60 13.00 34.52
N ALA A 22 -11.63 12.66 35.31
CA ALA A 22 -11.55 12.73 36.75
C ALA A 22 -10.48 11.74 37.26
N LEU A 23 -9.50 12.27 38.01
CA LEU A 23 -8.57 11.52 38.86
C LEU A 23 -9.34 10.47 39.66
N VAL A 24 -9.08 9.18 39.41
CA VAL A 24 -9.43 8.13 40.35
C VAL A 24 -8.18 7.32 40.67
N SER A 25 -7.75 7.56 41.90
CA SER A 25 -6.77 6.81 42.68
C SER A 25 -6.92 5.30 42.53
N ALA A 26 -5.77 4.64 42.39
CA ALA A 26 -5.60 3.21 42.56
C ALA A 26 -6.25 2.72 43.88
N GLN A 27 -7.22 1.82 43.76
CA GLN A 27 -7.53 0.85 44.81
C GLN A 27 -7.39 -0.55 44.24
N GLY A 28 -6.47 -1.29 44.85
CA GLY A 28 -5.98 -2.59 44.40
C GLY A 28 -7.03 -3.69 44.46
N SER A 29 -6.90 -4.62 43.52
CA SER A 29 -7.33 -6.00 43.70
C SER A 29 -6.09 -6.81 44.14
N THR A 30 -6.24 -7.48 45.28
CA THR A 30 -5.22 -8.14 46.10
C THR A 30 -4.83 -9.55 45.65
N ASN A 31 -5.09 -9.93 44.40
CA ASN A 31 -4.67 -11.23 43.85
C ASN A 31 -3.90 -11.06 42.52
N ARG A 32 -2.84 -10.25 42.51
CA ARG A 32 -1.96 -10.16 41.33
C ARG A 32 -1.03 -11.37 41.29
N THR A 33 -1.17 -12.19 40.26
CA THR A 33 -0.08 -13.07 39.81
C THR A 33 1.18 -12.22 39.69
N ARG A 34 2.26 -12.64 40.39
CA ARG A 34 3.53 -11.93 40.34
C ARG A 34 4.06 -11.98 38.91
N TRP A 35 4.37 -10.83 38.33
CA TRP A 35 4.97 -10.77 36.99
C TRP A 35 6.34 -11.44 37.00
N GLN A 36 6.76 -11.98 35.87
CA GLN A 36 8.11 -12.56 35.71
C GLN A 36 9.15 -11.48 35.38
N THR A 37 8.87 -10.23 35.74
CA THR A 37 9.84 -9.13 35.72
C THR A 37 10.81 -9.29 36.88
N ARG A 38 11.95 -8.59 36.84
CA ARG A 38 12.93 -8.63 37.92
C ARG A 38 12.32 -8.19 39.25
N SER A 39 11.46 -7.17 39.22
CA SER A 39 10.83 -6.62 40.42
C SER A 39 9.58 -7.38 40.86
N GLY A 40 8.98 -8.20 40.00
CA GLY A 40 7.65 -8.78 40.19
C GLY A 40 6.49 -7.82 39.90
N SER A 41 6.78 -6.57 39.52
CA SER A 41 5.79 -5.55 39.13
C SER A 41 5.46 -5.63 37.64
N ALA A 42 4.37 -4.96 37.24
CA ALA A 42 4.01 -4.87 35.83
C ALA A 42 5.14 -4.19 35.02
N PRO A 43 5.36 -4.59 33.75
CA PRO A 43 6.32 -3.93 32.88
C PRO A 43 5.96 -2.45 32.68
N SER A 44 6.96 -1.58 32.64
CA SER A 44 6.77 -0.15 32.37
C SER A 44 6.49 0.11 30.89
N VAL A 45 5.63 1.08 30.60
CA VAL A 45 5.43 1.62 29.25
C VAL A 45 6.29 2.87 29.09
N ILE A 46 7.15 2.88 28.08
CA ILE A 46 8.03 4.00 27.77
C ILE A 46 7.67 4.57 26.39
N ALA A 47 7.25 5.83 26.35
CA ALA A 47 6.84 6.53 25.14
C ALA A 47 8.05 7.19 24.46
N ARG A 48 8.57 6.58 23.38
CA ARG A 48 9.76 7.03 22.64
C ARG A 48 9.48 8.35 21.94
N GLY A 49 9.98 9.45 22.50
CA GLY A 49 9.67 10.79 21.98
C GLY A 49 8.20 11.19 22.15
N GLY A 50 7.48 10.54 23.07
CA GLY A 50 6.03 10.66 23.19
C GLY A 50 5.29 9.70 22.24
N PHE A 51 4.20 10.16 21.64
CA PHE A 51 3.42 9.43 20.63
C PHE A 51 3.95 9.75 19.22
N SER A 52 5.22 9.43 19.01
CA SER A 52 5.98 9.73 17.79
C SER A 52 5.48 8.95 16.55
N GLY A 53 4.62 7.95 16.75
CA GLY A 53 3.87 7.25 15.70
C GLY A 53 2.91 8.15 14.91
N ILE A 54 2.48 9.28 15.48
CA ILE A 54 1.48 10.18 14.90
C ILE A 54 2.03 11.60 14.74
N PHE A 55 2.60 12.16 15.80
CA PHE A 55 3.17 13.51 15.78
C PHE A 55 4.69 13.47 15.62
N SER A 56 5.28 14.61 15.26
CA SER A 56 6.73 14.78 15.24
C SER A 56 7.33 14.38 16.59
N ASP A 57 8.37 13.55 16.56
CA ASP A 57 9.03 13.02 17.75
C ASP A 57 9.49 14.15 18.69
N SER A 58 9.33 13.94 20.00
CA SER A 58 9.76 14.87 21.04
C SER A 58 9.10 16.25 20.99
N SER A 59 8.01 16.38 20.22
CA SER A 59 7.15 17.55 20.24
C SER A 59 6.22 17.56 21.45
N PHE A 60 5.77 18.74 21.83
CA PHE A 60 4.78 18.90 22.90
C PHE A 60 3.49 18.09 22.63
N ALA A 61 3.04 18.04 21.38
CA ALA A 61 1.86 17.28 20.98
C ALA A 61 2.07 15.76 21.11
N ALA A 62 3.24 15.24 20.69
CA ALA A 62 3.59 13.83 20.86
C ALA A 62 3.58 13.44 22.35
N TYR A 63 4.24 14.23 23.21
CA TYR A 63 4.27 13.94 24.64
C TYR A 63 2.89 14.07 25.31
N SER A 64 2.11 15.09 24.93
CA SER A 64 0.78 15.31 25.50
C SER A 64 -0.17 14.17 25.13
N LEU A 65 -0.17 13.73 23.86
CA LEU A 65 -1.00 12.61 23.45
C LEU A 65 -0.58 11.33 24.18
N ALA A 66 0.72 11.08 24.32
CA ALA A 66 1.22 9.92 25.07
C ALA A 66 0.72 9.90 26.52
N LEU A 67 0.77 11.04 27.23
CA LEU A 67 0.24 11.16 28.60
C LEU A 67 -1.28 10.98 28.65
N LEU A 68 -2.01 11.46 27.64
CA LEU A 68 -3.47 11.32 27.56
C LEU A 68 -3.90 9.86 27.32
N THR A 69 -3.16 9.14 26.49
CA THR A 69 -3.49 7.77 26.07
C THR A 69 -2.56 6.71 26.70
N GLY A 70 -1.79 7.06 27.73
CA GLY A 70 -0.87 6.16 28.43
C GLY A 70 -1.41 5.72 29.80
N PRO A 71 -0.69 4.86 30.53
CA PRO A 71 -1.04 4.54 31.90
C PRO A 71 -0.59 5.68 32.85
N PRO A 72 -1.12 5.74 34.08
CA PRO A 72 -0.74 6.77 35.05
C PRO A 72 0.75 6.80 35.42
N ASP A 73 1.47 5.71 35.22
CA ASP A 73 2.90 5.55 35.48
C ASP A 73 3.75 5.55 34.18
N LEU A 74 3.22 6.14 33.10
CA LEU A 74 3.93 6.28 31.82
C LEU A 74 5.28 6.97 32.01
N VAL A 75 6.31 6.43 31.35
CA VAL A 75 7.63 7.06 31.27
C VAL A 75 7.76 7.83 29.96
N LEU A 76 8.08 9.12 30.02
CA LEU A 76 8.43 9.89 28.82
C LEU A 76 9.92 9.75 28.51
N TRP A 77 10.23 9.49 27.23
CA TRP A 77 11.59 9.34 26.74
C TRP A 77 12.06 10.58 25.99
N CYS A 78 13.28 11.02 26.28
CA CYS A 78 13.97 12.11 25.60
C CYS A 78 15.37 11.66 25.18
N ASP A 79 15.61 11.63 23.86
CA ASP A 79 16.95 11.51 23.30
C ASP A 79 17.65 12.86 23.42
N VAL A 80 18.68 12.93 24.26
CA VAL A 80 19.32 14.20 24.61
C VAL A 80 20.42 14.53 23.61
N GLN A 81 20.29 15.70 22.98
CA GLN A 81 21.35 16.30 22.15
C GLN A 81 21.82 17.61 22.78
N LEU A 82 23.13 17.91 22.71
CA LEU A 82 23.65 19.21 23.16
C LEU A 82 23.76 20.18 21.99
N THR A 83 23.31 21.40 22.25
CA THR A 83 23.54 22.57 21.40
C THR A 83 24.96 23.11 21.57
N LYS A 84 25.39 24.00 20.69
CA LYS A 84 26.70 24.65 20.70
C LYS A 84 27.04 25.35 22.02
N ASP A 85 26.05 25.92 22.69
CA ASP A 85 26.15 26.60 23.98
C ASP A 85 25.89 25.67 25.18
N GLY A 86 25.78 24.36 24.94
CA GLY A 86 25.69 23.34 25.99
C GLY A 86 24.29 23.15 26.59
N ALA A 87 23.24 23.72 25.98
CA ALA A 87 21.86 23.42 26.37
C ALA A 87 21.41 22.07 25.80
N GLY A 88 20.70 21.28 26.61
CA GLY A 88 20.18 19.96 26.22
C GLY A 88 18.75 20.04 25.66
N ILE A 89 18.58 19.50 24.47
CA ILE A 89 17.30 19.39 23.75
C ILE A 89 16.88 17.93 23.61
N CYS A 90 15.57 17.70 23.51
CA CYS A 90 15.01 16.40 23.13
C CYS A 90 14.91 16.32 21.60
N SER A 91 15.72 15.45 20.99
CA SER A 91 15.75 15.22 19.55
C SER A 91 16.19 13.77 19.27
N PRO A 92 15.43 13.00 18.47
CA PRO A 92 15.67 11.57 18.26
C PRO A 92 17.00 11.26 17.56
N ASP A 93 17.49 12.22 16.77
CA ASP A 93 18.71 12.12 15.99
C ASP A 93 19.66 13.30 16.28
N ILE A 94 20.96 13.02 16.19
CA ILE A 94 21.99 14.06 16.23
C ILE A 94 21.99 14.93 14.96
N LYS A 95 21.51 14.38 13.84
CA LYS A 95 21.19 15.09 12.61
C LYS A 95 19.80 15.71 12.75
N LEU A 96 19.75 17.01 12.96
CA LEU A 96 18.50 17.75 13.11
C LEU A 96 17.65 17.71 11.82
N ASP A 97 18.28 17.59 10.65
CA ASP A 97 17.58 17.51 9.35
C ASP A 97 16.81 16.20 9.13
N ASN A 98 16.91 15.22 10.02
CA ASN A 98 16.11 14.00 9.95
C ASN A 98 14.67 14.20 10.46
N SER A 99 14.43 15.16 11.35
CA SER A 99 13.15 15.34 12.05
C SER A 99 12.78 16.81 12.27
N SER A 100 13.39 17.72 11.50
CA SER A 100 13.08 19.15 11.54
C SER A 100 13.31 19.82 10.19
N ASP A 101 12.77 21.03 10.06
CA ASP A 101 12.93 21.87 8.88
C ASP A 101 14.26 22.63 8.82
N ILE A 102 15.25 22.27 9.65
CA ILE A 102 16.50 23.04 9.80
C ILE A 102 17.25 23.27 8.48
N ALA A 103 17.15 22.34 7.52
CA ALA A 103 17.73 22.48 6.19
C ALA A 103 17.08 23.61 5.37
N ASN A 104 15.80 23.91 5.61
CA ASN A 104 15.09 25.03 5.01
C ASN A 104 15.48 26.36 5.67
N VAL A 105 15.64 26.36 6.99
CA VAL A 105 16.02 27.54 7.78
C VAL A 105 17.47 27.94 7.53
N TYR A 106 18.39 26.97 7.41
CA TYR A 106 19.83 27.19 7.29
C TYR A 106 20.48 26.42 6.13
N LYS A 107 20.07 26.71 4.88
CA LYS A 107 20.44 25.99 3.64
C LYS A 107 21.94 25.68 3.44
N ASP A 108 22.82 26.57 3.86
CA ASP A 108 24.27 26.46 3.60
C ASP A 108 25.10 26.12 4.85
N LYS A 109 24.46 25.66 5.94
CA LYS A 109 25.14 25.35 7.22
C LYS A 109 25.36 23.85 7.49
N GLN A 110 25.13 22.98 6.51
CA GLN A 110 25.49 21.57 6.63
C GLN A 110 27.00 21.40 6.85
N LYS A 111 27.37 20.46 7.72
CA LYS A 111 28.76 20.07 7.98
C LYS A 111 28.92 18.57 7.87
N SER A 112 30.18 18.13 7.83
CA SER A 112 30.55 16.72 7.88
C SER A 112 31.32 16.46 9.16
N TYR A 113 30.87 15.47 9.92
CA TYR A 113 31.53 14.98 11.13
C TYR A 113 31.72 13.47 11.06
N LEU A 114 32.72 12.97 11.78
CA LEU A 114 32.91 11.53 11.97
C LEU A 114 32.06 11.07 13.16
N LEU A 115 30.93 10.41 12.88
CA LEU A 115 30.12 9.75 13.89
C LEU A 115 30.51 8.27 13.94
N ASN A 116 31.07 7.82 15.07
CA ASN A 116 31.53 6.44 15.24
C ASN A 116 32.44 5.95 14.08
N GLY A 117 33.29 6.84 13.56
CA GLY A 117 34.21 6.55 12.46
C GLY A 117 33.61 6.67 11.05
N VAL A 118 32.31 6.98 10.92
CA VAL A 118 31.63 7.18 9.63
C VAL A 118 31.49 8.67 9.35
N SER A 119 31.93 9.11 8.17
CA SER A 119 31.73 10.50 7.72
C SER A 119 30.27 10.75 7.40
N THR A 120 29.62 11.54 8.24
CA THR A 120 28.20 11.85 8.18
C THR A 120 28.03 13.33 7.89
N LYS A 121 27.28 13.65 6.84
CA LYS A 121 26.99 15.02 6.42
C LYS A 121 25.55 15.41 6.79
N GLY A 122 25.33 16.60 7.34
CA GLY A 122 24.00 17.07 7.77
C GLY A 122 24.07 18.32 8.66
N TRP A 123 22.97 18.59 9.37
CA TRP A 123 22.87 19.69 10.34
C TRP A 123 22.92 19.14 11.76
N PHE A 124 23.98 19.49 12.50
CA PHE A 124 24.23 18.91 13.82
C PHE A 124 23.89 19.92 14.91
N SER A 125 23.31 19.45 16.02
CA SER A 125 22.96 20.33 17.15
C SER A 125 24.15 21.17 17.67
N ILE A 126 25.36 20.63 17.61
CA ILE A 126 26.59 21.31 18.05
C ILE A 126 26.97 22.55 17.23
N ASP A 127 26.34 22.74 16.06
CA ASP A 127 26.59 23.89 15.19
C ASP A 127 25.73 25.11 15.51
N PHE A 128 24.70 24.92 16.34
CA PHE A 128 23.65 25.89 16.60
C PHE A 128 23.52 26.11 18.11
N THR A 129 23.43 27.37 18.54
CA THR A 129 23.02 27.69 19.91
C THR A 129 21.53 27.40 20.09
N LEU A 130 21.06 27.25 21.33
CA LEU A 130 19.62 27.10 21.59
C LEU A 130 18.81 28.24 20.98
N LYS A 131 19.35 29.47 21.00
CA LYS A 131 18.72 30.64 20.38
C LYS A 131 18.64 30.52 18.86
N ASP A 132 19.64 29.95 18.20
CA ASP A 132 19.62 29.73 16.75
C ASP A 132 18.52 28.73 16.35
N LEU A 133 18.20 27.78 17.22
CA LEU A 133 17.17 26.76 17.00
C LEU A 133 15.74 27.25 17.30
N ALA A 134 15.55 28.46 17.82
CA ALA A 134 14.23 28.96 18.21
C ALA A 134 13.22 29.06 17.05
N ASN A 135 13.70 29.15 15.80
CA ASN A 135 12.86 29.21 14.59
C ASN A 135 12.82 27.88 13.82
N VAL A 136 13.49 26.84 14.33
CA VAL A 136 13.46 25.50 13.72
C VAL A 136 12.26 24.74 14.27
N ILE A 137 11.47 24.16 13.38
CA ILE A 137 10.28 23.39 13.72
C ILE A 137 10.50 21.91 13.45
N LEU A 138 9.93 21.09 14.32
CA LEU A 138 9.92 19.64 14.17
C LEU A 138 8.99 19.25 13.02
N THR A 139 9.41 18.24 12.26
CA THR A 139 8.67 17.63 11.15
C THR A 139 8.62 16.12 11.35
N GLN A 140 7.86 15.40 10.52
CA GLN A 140 7.88 13.95 10.50
C GLN A 140 9.32 13.42 10.34
N GLY A 141 9.74 12.51 11.22
CA GLY A 141 11.05 11.85 11.12
C GLY A 141 11.05 10.60 10.23
N VAL A 142 9.86 10.07 9.97
CA VAL A 142 9.62 8.86 9.18
C VAL A 142 8.67 9.22 8.05
N TYR A 143 9.15 9.18 6.80
CA TYR A 143 8.37 9.66 5.64
C TYR A 143 7.15 8.80 5.28
N SER A 144 7.05 7.57 5.80
CA SER A 144 5.83 6.77 5.66
C SER A 144 4.71 7.21 6.61
N ARG A 145 5.02 8.00 7.65
CA ARG A 145 4.02 8.62 8.54
C ARG A 145 3.45 9.88 7.87
N THR A 146 2.30 10.32 8.36
CA THR A 146 1.60 11.48 7.78
C THR A 146 2.38 12.80 7.96
N ASN A 147 2.51 13.58 6.89
CA ASN A 147 3.14 14.91 6.91
C ASN A 147 2.18 16.03 7.34
N LYS A 148 0.93 15.68 7.63
CA LYS A 148 -0.16 16.64 7.83
C LYS A 148 0.04 17.53 9.05
N PHE A 149 0.86 17.09 10.01
CA PHE A 149 1.18 17.85 11.22
C PHE A 149 2.44 18.71 11.11
N ASP A 150 3.19 18.64 10.02
CA ASP A 150 4.42 19.43 9.85
C ASP A 150 4.13 20.94 9.80
N GLY A 151 2.94 21.32 9.31
CA GLY A 151 2.48 22.70 9.32
C GLY A 151 2.17 23.28 10.70
N ASN A 152 2.14 22.44 11.75
CA ASN A 152 1.77 22.87 13.10
C ASN A 152 2.87 23.65 13.81
N SER A 153 4.07 23.72 13.23
CA SER A 153 5.19 24.54 13.71
C SER A 153 5.61 24.20 15.15
N TYR A 154 5.69 22.92 15.50
CA TYR A 154 6.11 22.49 16.83
C TYR A 154 7.59 22.83 17.07
N PRO A 155 7.94 23.57 18.13
CA PRO A 155 9.35 23.90 18.42
C PRO A 155 10.10 22.70 19.01
N ILE A 156 11.42 22.70 18.86
CA ILE A 156 12.32 21.78 19.58
C ILE A 156 12.20 22.06 21.09
N MET A 157 11.91 21.03 21.88
CA MET A 157 11.79 21.14 23.34
C MET A 157 13.14 20.96 24.04
N THR A 158 13.43 21.77 25.06
CA THR A 158 14.56 21.50 25.96
C THR A 158 14.19 20.42 26.98
N VAL A 159 15.19 19.72 27.53
CA VAL A 159 14.96 18.73 28.61
C VAL A 159 14.20 19.35 29.79
N GLN A 160 14.52 20.61 30.12
CA GLN A 160 13.86 21.37 31.19
C GLN A 160 12.41 21.70 30.85
N ASP A 161 12.14 22.16 29.63
CA ASP A 161 10.80 22.52 29.18
C ASP A 161 9.89 21.29 29.11
N THR A 162 10.39 20.18 28.57
CA THR A 162 9.67 18.91 28.55
C THR A 162 9.23 18.52 29.95
N TYR A 163 10.14 18.54 30.94
CA TYR A 163 9.79 18.17 32.30
C TYR A 163 8.83 19.15 32.98
N THR A 164 9.10 20.46 32.88
CA THR A 164 8.33 21.48 33.62
C THR A 164 6.96 21.80 33.02
N GLN A 165 6.81 21.66 31.70
CA GLN A 165 5.53 21.92 31.04
C GLN A 165 4.60 20.70 31.06
N LEU A 166 5.14 19.48 31.04
CA LEU A 166 4.35 18.24 30.96
C LEU A 166 4.22 17.51 32.30
N LEU A 167 5.13 17.77 33.25
CA LEU A 167 5.17 17.13 34.58
C LEU A 167 5.01 15.60 34.50
N PRO A 168 5.88 14.89 33.75
CA PRO A 168 5.70 13.47 33.52
C PRO A 168 5.80 12.66 34.81
N PRO A 169 5.04 11.55 34.96
CA PRO A 169 5.13 10.66 36.12
C PRO A 169 6.53 10.09 36.33
N ALA A 170 7.22 9.80 35.23
CA ALA A 170 8.62 9.41 35.21
C ALA A 170 9.30 9.91 33.93
N PHE A 171 10.58 10.26 34.00
CA PHE A 171 11.33 10.83 32.89
C PHE A 171 12.64 10.08 32.60
N TRP A 172 12.83 9.73 31.34
CA TRP A 172 13.95 8.95 30.84
C TRP A 172 14.82 9.77 29.91
N LEU A 173 16.09 9.95 30.27
CA LEU A 173 17.09 10.62 29.45
C LEU A 173 17.97 9.59 28.75
N ASN A 174 18.00 9.58 27.42
CA ASN A 174 18.89 8.72 26.67
C ASN A 174 20.04 9.51 26.03
N ILE A 175 21.28 9.15 26.38
CA ILE A 175 22.51 9.82 25.98
C ILE A 175 23.23 8.95 24.93
N GLN A 176 23.16 9.32 23.65
CA GLN A 176 23.60 8.44 22.55
C GLN A 176 25.07 8.58 22.13
N HIS A 177 25.69 9.75 22.31
CA HIS A 177 26.92 10.13 21.60
C HIS A 177 27.93 10.91 22.47
N ASP A 178 28.16 10.51 23.73
CA ASP A 178 29.04 11.26 24.66
C ASP A 178 30.46 11.47 24.09
N ALA A 179 31.07 10.43 23.51
CA ALA A 179 32.38 10.51 22.91
C ALA A 179 32.46 11.56 21.78
N PHE A 180 31.40 11.70 20.97
CA PHE A 180 31.31 12.72 19.94
C PHE A 180 31.26 14.13 20.55
N TYR A 181 30.42 14.35 21.55
CA TYR A 181 30.33 15.65 22.21
C TYR A 181 31.65 16.04 22.89
N ALA A 182 32.36 15.09 23.50
CA ALA A 182 33.66 15.31 24.11
C ALA A 182 34.71 15.78 23.08
N GLN A 183 34.71 15.23 21.86
CA GLN A 183 35.59 15.68 20.76
C GLN A 183 35.32 17.13 20.33
N HIS A 184 34.13 17.65 20.64
CA HIS A 184 33.70 19.00 20.31
C HIS A 184 33.63 19.94 21.52
N ASN A 185 34.38 19.64 22.58
CA ASN A 185 34.47 20.44 23.81
C ASN A 185 33.13 20.62 24.56
N LEU A 186 32.18 19.72 24.34
CA LEU A 186 30.92 19.62 25.07
C LEU A 186 30.95 18.40 25.99
N SER A 187 30.20 18.42 27.09
CA SER A 187 30.22 17.33 28.08
C SER A 187 28.80 16.93 28.48
N MET A 188 28.34 15.78 27.99
CA MET A 188 27.07 15.19 28.43
C MET A 188 27.11 14.88 29.93
N ARG A 189 28.27 14.44 30.43
CA ARG A 189 28.48 14.22 31.88
C ARG A 189 28.19 15.49 32.69
N ASN A 190 28.76 16.62 32.32
CA ASN A 190 28.53 17.87 33.05
C ASN A 190 27.09 18.34 32.91
N PHE A 191 26.48 18.21 31.73
CA PHE A 191 25.06 18.50 31.52
C PHE A 191 24.17 17.65 32.45
N VAL A 192 24.31 16.33 32.46
CA VAL A 192 23.55 15.43 33.32
C VAL A 192 23.75 15.72 34.81
N LEU A 193 25.00 15.98 35.24
CA LEU A 193 25.29 16.35 36.63
C LEU A 193 24.78 17.76 37.00
N SER A 194 24.55 18.64 36.03
CA SER A 194 23.93 19.93 36.27
C SER A 194 22.42 19.78 36.51
N LEU A 195 21.77 18.86 35.80
CA LEU A 195 20.36 18.53 36.00
C LEU A 195 20.10 17.99 37.40
N THR A 196 21.00 17.17 37.96
CA THR A 196 20.83 16.64 39.33
C THR A 196 20.95 17.69 40.43
N ARG A 197 21.52 18.86 40.13
CA ARG A 197 21.54 20.01 41.05
C ARG A 197 20.31 20.91 40.88
N ASN A 198 19.58 20.74 39.80
CA ASN A 198 18.40 21.51 39.49
C ASN A 198 17.19 20.86 40.16
N VAL A 199 16.57 21.57 41.11
CA VAL A 199 15.38 21.09 41.84
C VAL A 199 14.14 20.95 40.94
N ASN A 200 14.18 21.47 39.70
CA ASN A 200 13.05 21.50 38.79
C ASN A 200 13.07 20.39 37.72
N VAL A 201 14.01 19.44 37.76
CA VAL A 201 14.02 18.26 36.86
C VAL A 201 14.44 17.03 37.64
N THR A 202 13.63 15.97 37.54
CA THR A 202 13.99 14.64 38.05
C THR A 202 14.14 13.69 36.88
N ALA A 203 15.33 13.11 36.72
CA ALA A 203 15.56 12.02 35.78
C ALA A 203 15.51 10.69 36.54
N ASP A 204 14.45 9.90 36.29
CA ASP A 204 14.28 8.58 36.89
C ASP A 204 15.19 7.54 36.23
N TYR A 205 15.47 7.74 34.94
CA TYR A 205 16.31 6.86 34.15
C TYR A 205 17.31 7.65 33.32
N ILE A 206 18.54 7.15 33.28
CA ILE A 206 19.59 7.64 32.37
C ILE A 206 20.15 6.43 31.63
N SER A 207 20.05 6.44 30.31
CA SER A 207 20.64 5.39 29.47
C SER A 207 21.72 5.91 28.55
N SER A 208 22.62 5.01 28.16
CA SER A 208 23.60 5.28 27.11
C SER A 208 24.08 3.99 26.47
N PRO A 209 24.42 3.99 25.18
CA PRO A 209 25.10 2.88 24.54
C PRO A 209 26.61 2.90 24.79
N GLU A 210 27.17 3.97 25.39
CA GLU A 210 28.60 4.10 25.65
C GLU A 210 28.95 3.69 27.09
N VAL A 211 29.84 2.70 27.23
CA VAL A 211 30.25 2.16 28.54
C VAL A 211 31.02 3.22 29.33
N GLY A 212 31.91 3.95 28.67
CA GLY A 212 32.72 5.00 29.29
C GLY A 212 31.88 6.08 29.93
N PHE A 213 30.82 6.53 29.25
CA PHE A 213 29.89 7.52 29.78
C PHE A 213 29.22 7.04 31.08
N LEU A 214 28.59 5.85 31.08
CA LEU A 214 27.90 5.35 32.26
C LEU A 214 28.85 5.13 33.44
N GLN A 215 30.04 4.56 33.19
CA GLN A 215 31.07 4.39 34.22
C GLN A 215 31.50 5.74 34.82
N SER A 216 31.61 6.80 34.00
CA SER A 216 32.04 8.13 34.44
C SER A 216 31.05 8.83 35.40
N ILE A 217 29.78 8.40 35.41
CA ILE A 217 28.72 8.95 36.27
C ILE A 217 28.25 7.97 37.36
N ALA A 218 28.53 6.67 37.23
CA ALA A 218 28.00 5.62 38.10
C ALA A 218 28.16 5.91 39.61
N SER A 219 29.34 6.34 40.04
CA SER A 219 29.62 6.64 41.46
C SER A 219 28.75 7.75 42.04
N ARG A 220 28.29 8.70 41.22
CA ARG A 220 27.39 9.79 41.64
C ARG A 220 25.95 9.33 41.81
N PHE A 221 25.54 8.30 41.08
CA PHE A 221 24.17 7.78 41.09
C PHE A 221 23.99 6.49 41.91
N GLN A 222 25.05 5.93 42.49
CA GLN A 222 24.98 4.72 43.33
C GLN A 222 23.98 4.79 44.50
N ARG A 223 23.76 5.99 45.06
CA ARG A 223 22.80 6.24 46.15
C ARG A 223 21.58 7.06 45.70
N SER A 224 21.46 7.32 44.40
CA SER A 224 20.32 8.03 43.81
C SER A 224 19.19 7.03 43.51
N PRO A 225 17.91 7.45 43.55
CA PRO A 225 16.83 6.66 42.96
C PRO A 225 16.93 6.52 41.43
N THR A 226 17.71 7.37 40.75
CA THR A 226 17.93 7.31 39.30
C THR A 226 18.59 6.01 38.87
N LYS A 227 17.97 5.32 37.90
CA LYS A 227 18.45 4.05 37.35
C LYS A 227 19.33 4.30 36.14
N LEU A 228 20.57 3.80 36.19
CA LEU A 228 21.46 3.77 35.03
C LEU A 228 21.17 2.52 34.19
N VAL A 229 21.07 2.68 32.87
CA VAL A 229 20.66 1.61 31.95
C VAL A 229 21.57 1.57 30.73
N PHE A 230 22.18 0.41 30.46
CA PHE A 230 23.05 0.26 29.29
C PHE A 230 22.25 -0.09 28.04
N ARG A 231 22.42 0.67 26.95
CA ARG A 231 21.67 0.46 25.70
C ARG A 231 22.49 -0.35 24.70
N PHE A 232 22.01 -1.53 24.34
CA PHE A 232 22.56 -2.28 23.22
C PHE A 232 22.07 -1.70 21.89
N LEU A 233 22.97 -1.65 20.90
CA LEU A 233 22.64 -1.33 19.50
C LEU A 233 22.62 -2.62 18.66
N GLY A 234 23.00 -2.58 17.38
CA GLY A 234 23.10 -3.77 16.54
C GLY A 234 24.21 -4.72 17.02
N LYS A 235 24.00 -6.03 16.85
CA LYS A 235 24.93 -7.09 17.32
C LYS A 235 26.38 -6.90 16.85
N LYS A 236 26.54 -6.38 15.63
CA LYS A 236 27.85 -6.17 14.98
C LYS A 236 28.41 -4.76 15.20
N ASP A 237 27.61 -3.85 15.76
CA ASP A 237 28.08 -2.50 16.06
C ASP A 237 29.11 -2.56 17.19
N VAL A 238 30.08 -1.66 17.14
CA VAL A 238 31.18 -1.59 18.10
C VAL A 238 30.91 -0.49 19.10
N GLU A 239 31.03 -0.80 20.39
CA GLU A 239 30.95 0.18 21.45
C GLU A 239 32.29 0.95 21.51
N PRO A 240 32.27 2.29 21.44
CA PRO A 240 33.49 3.08 21.18
C PRO A 240 34.50 3.08 22.32
N THR A 241 34.09 2.85 23.57
CA THR A 241 35.00 2.91 24.73
C THR A 241 35.79 1.61 24.92
N THR A 242 35.12 0.47 24.78
CA THR A 242 35.66 -0.86 25.01
C THR A 242 36.22 -1.50 23.74
N ASN A 243 35.88 -0.93 22.57
CA ASN A 243 36.22 -1.47 21.25
C ASN A 243 35.75 -2.92 21.06
N GLN A 244 34.67 -3.30 21.73
CA GLN A 244 34.01 -4.60 21.62
C GLN A 244 32.67 -4.46 20.90
N THR A 245 32.23 -5.52 20.22
CA THR A 245 30.88 -5.54 19.66
C THR A 245 29.82 -5.64 20.76
N TYR A 246 28.62 -5.13 20.51
CA TYR A 246 27.50 -5.30 21.44
C TYR A 246 27.15 -6.77 21.68
N ASP A 247 27.34 -7.67 20.70
CA ASP A 247 27.19 -9.12 20.91
C ASP A 247 28.24 -9.71 21.88
N SER A 248 29.48 -9.20 21.86
CA SER A 248 30.52 -9.57 22.82
C SER A 248 30.18 -9.08 24.22
N LEU A 249 29.76 -7.82 24.35
CA LEU A 249 29.37 -7.22 25.63
C LEU A 249 28.17 -7.92 26.26
N LEU A 250 27.22 -8.40 25.45
CA LEU A 250 26.04 -9.12 25.95
C LEU A 250 26.42 -10.42 26.67
N LYS A 251 27.56 -11.03 26.33
CA LYS A 251 28.07 -12.25 26.98
C LYS A 251 28.70 -11.97 28.35
N ASN A 252 28.88 -10.70 28.72
CA ASN A 252 29.47 -10.28 30.00
C ASN A 252 28.55 -9.34 30.77
N LEU A 253 27.37 -9.86 31.15
CA LEU A 253 26.38 -9.12 31.94
C LEU A 253 26.88 -8.73 33.34
N THR A 254 27.79 -9.51 33.93
CA THR A 254 28.43 -9.18 35.21
C THR A 254 29.25 -7.89 35.12
N LEU A 255 29.96 -7.64 34.01
CA LEU A 255 30.62 -6.36 33.77
C LEU A 255 29.60 -5.22 33.71
N ILE A 256 28.52 -5.38 32.95
CA ILE A 256 27.47 -4.35 32.82
C ILE A 256 26.84 -4.03 34.18
N LYS A 257 26.63 -5.04 35.03
CA LYS A 257 26.06 -4.88 36.37
C LYS A 257 26.88 -3.98 37.30
N THR A 258 28.18 -3.79 37.03
CA THR A 258 29.05 -2.91 37.82
C THR A 258 28.72 -1.43 37.68
N PHE A 259 28.09 -1.02 36.58
CA PHE A 259 27.77 0.38 36.30
C PHE A 259 26.30 0.63 35.92
N ALA A 260 25.52 -0.41 35.63
CA ALA A 260 24.12 -0.30 35.28
C ALA A 260 23.20 -1.16 36.19
N SER A 261 21.95 -0.71 36.26
CA SER A 261 20.85 -1.38 36.96
C SER A 261 19.88 -2.11 36.02
N GLY A 262 20.02 -1.86 34.71
CA GLY A 262 19.28 -2.55 33.66
C GLY A 262 19.94 -2.39 32.29
N ILE A 263 19.33 -2.99 31.28
CA ILE A 263 19.75 -2.97 29.89
C ILE A 263 18.56 -2.66 28.97
N ILE A 264 18.80 -1.92 27.89
CA ILE A 264 17.88 -1.80 26.76
C ILE A 264 18.39 -2.69 25.64
N VAL A 265 17.53 -3.54 25.08
CA VAL A 265 17.88 -4.41 23.96
C VAL A 265 16.88 -4.25 22.81
N PRO A 266 17.33 -4.25 21.54
CA PRO A 266 16.43 -4.39 20.39
C PRO A 266 15.58 -5.66 20.53
N LYS A 267 14.30 -5.62 20.12
CA LYS A 267 13.41 -6.78 20.24
C LYS A 267 13.95 -8.07 19.59
N SER A 268 14.77 -7.92 18.55
CA SER A 268 15.46 -9.01 17.83
C SER A 268 16.54 -9.75 18.65
N TYR A 269 16.97 -9.20 19.79
CA TYR A 269 17.86 -9.89 20.73
C TYR A 269 17.10 -10.93 21.55
N ILE A 270 15.83 -10.67 21.85
CA ILE A 270 14.97 -11.54 22.66
C ILE A 270 14.28 -12.56 21.77
N TRP A 271 13.64 -12.08 20.71
CA TRP A 271 12.91 -12.88 19.73
C TRP A 271 13.54 -12.68 18.34
N PRO A 272 14.54 -13.48 17.97
CA PRO A 272 15.14 -13.39 16.65
C PRO A 272 14.12 -13.77 15.56
N VAL A 273 14.30 -13.19 14.38
CA VAL A 273 13.45 -13.45 13.21
C VAL A 273 14.33 -14.00 12.10
N ASP A 274 13.86 -15.01 11.37
CA ASP A 274 14.57 -15.57 10.23
C ASP A 274 14.50 -14.65 8.99
N ALA A 275 15.22 -15.01 7.92
CA ALA A 275 15.23 -14.25 6.67
C ALA A 275 13.86 -14.22 5.96
N LYS A 276 12.90 -15.05 6.37
CA LYS A 276 11.53 -15.11 5.84
C LYS A 276 10.52 -14.40 6.74
N GLN A 277 10.99 -13.68 7.76
CA GLN A 277 10.19 -12.93 8.74
C GLN A 277 9.36 -13.80 9.71
N TYR A 278 9.78 -15.02 10.02
CA TYR A 278 9.16 -15.86 11.06
C TYR A 278 10.00 -15.89 12.34
N LEU A 279 9.33 -15.97 13.49
CA LEU A 279 10.01 -16.05 14.78
C LEU A 279 10.86 -17.32 14.90
N LEU A 280 12.06 -17.14 15.43
CA LEU A 280 12.91 -18.21 15.94
C LEU A 280 12.69 -18.38 17.46
N PRO A 281 13.18 -19.46 18.07
CA PRO A 281 13.12 -19.62 19.53
C PRO A 281 13.72 -18.41 20.25
N SER A 282 13.08 -18.00 21.36
CA SER A 282 13.58 -16.91 22.19
C SER A 282 14.97 -17.20 22.75
N THR A 283 15.78 -16.17 22.92
CA THR A 283 17.08 -16.28 23.58
C THR A 283 16.94 -16.26 25.10
N SER A 284 18.02 -16.60 25.83
CA SER A 284 18.08 -16.54 27.30
C SER A 284 18.31 -15.12 27.85
N VAL A 285 18.42 -14.10 27.00
CA VAL A 285 18.88 -12.76 27.39
C VAL A 285 18.11 -12.15 28.56
N VAL A 286 16.78 -12.35 28.60
CA VAL A 286 15.94 -11.81 29.68
C VAL A 286 16.25 -12.53 31.00
N PHE A 287 16.30 -13.86 30.96
CA PHE A 287 16.59 -14.69 32.12
C PHE A 287 18.00 -14.44 32.67
N ASP A 288 19.00 -14.41 31.80
CA ASP A 288 20.40 -14.21 32.18
C ASP A 288 20.61 -12.81 32.80
N ALA A 289 19.98 -11.77 32.23
CA ALA A 289 20.01 -10.43 32.79
C ALA A 289 19.31 -10.36 34.16
N HIS A 290 18.13 -10.96 34.31
CA HIS A 290 17.42 -11.01 35.59
C HIS A 290 18.24 -11.72 36.67
N LYS A 291 18.90 -12.83 36.31
CA LYS A 291 19.77 -13.60 37.21
C LYS A 291 20.95 -12.77 37.72
N GLU A 292 21.55 -11.95 36.85
CA GLU A 292 22.61 -11.01 37.22
C GLU A 292 22.09 -9.75 37.94
N GLY A 293 20.77 -9.60 38.09
CA GLY A 293 20.15 -8.45 38.74
C GLY A 293 20.12 -7.20 37.85
N LEU A 294 19.90 -7.36 36.55
CA LEU A 294 19.65 -6.30 35.58
C LEU A 294 18.19 -6.34 35.14
N ALA A 295 17.51 -5.18 35.14
CA ALA A 295 16.21 -5.04 34.48
C ALA A 295 16.37 -5.03 32.95
N VAL A 296 15.37 -5.50 32.20
CA VAL A 296 15.43 -5.58 30.74
C VAL A 296 14.32 -4.75 30.11
N TYR A 297 14.70 -3.80 29.26
CA TYR A 297 13.79 -2.95 28.50
C TYR A 297 13.88 -3.30 27.02
N ALA A 298 12.79 -3.76 26.41
CA ALA A 298 12.77 -4.09 25.00
C ALA A 298 12.44 -2.85 24.16
N SER A 299 13.11 -2.70 23.01
CA SER A 299 12.98 -1.54 22.12
C SER A 299 12.66 -1.95 20.68
N ASP A 300 12.46 -0.95 19.81
CA ASP A 300 12.10 -1.09 18.39
C ASP A 300 10.66 -1.59 18.17
N PHE A 301 9.73 -1.16 19.03
CA PHE A 301 8.30 -1.36 18.81
C PHE A 301 7.68 -0.17 18.08
N ALA A 302 6.99 -0.49 17.00
CA ALA A 302 6.17 0.42 16.21
C ALA A 302 5.04 -0.38 15.58
N ASN A 303 3.86 0.21 15.44
CA ASN A 303 2.69 -0.47 14.88
C ASN A 303 2.65 -0.37 13.35
N ASP A 304 3.38 0.58 12.77
CA ASP A 304 3.35 0.99 11.37
C ASP A 304 4.54 0.45 10.55
N VAL A 305 5.07 -0.70 10.94
CA VAL A 305 6.19 -1.38 10.26
C VAL A 305 5.87 -2.86 10.04
N PRO A 306 6.42 -3.51 8.99
CA PRO A 306 6.33 -4.95 8.86
C PRO A 306 7.05 -5.63 10.04
N PHE A 307 6.32 -6.43 10.82
CA PHE A 307 6.87 -7.32 11.83
C PHE A 307 6.50 -8.78 11.53
N SER A 308 6.96 -9.71 12.36
CA SER A 308 6.93 -11.14 12.03
C SER A 308 5.53 -11.64 11.64
N TYR A 309 5.46 -12.47 10.60
CA TYR A 309 4.21 -13.14 10.18
C TYR A 309 3.61 -14.03 11.29
N SER A 310 4.42 -14.44 12.27
CA SER A 310 3.95 -15.19 13.45
C SER A 310 2.97 -14.40 14.32
N TYR A 311 2.91 -13.07 14.16
CA TYR A 311 1.96 -12.19 14.84
C TYR A 311 0.75 -11.83 13.99
N SER A 312 0.69 -12.26 12.72
CA SER A 312 -0.42 -11.93 11.82
C SER A 312 -0.72 -10.43 11.77
N TYR A 313 0.33 -9.59 11.79
CA TYR A 313 0.26 -8.12 11.84
C TYR A 313 -0.49 -7.53 13.06
N ASP A 314 -0.63 -8.29 14.14
CA ASP A 314 -1.27 -7.82 15.37
C ASP A 314 -0.23 -7.29 16.39
N PRO A 315 -0.16 -5.97 16.62
CA PRO A 315 0.87 -5.40 17.49
C PRO A 315 0.63 -5.79 18.96
N VAL A 316 -0.63 -5.90 19.43
CA VAL A 316 -0.92 -6.37 20.79
C VAL A 316 -0.40 -7.80 20.99
N ALA A 317 -0.55 -8.67 19.99
CA ALA A 317 0.00 -10.02 20.04
C ALA A 317 1.54 -10.02 20.11
N GLU A 318 2.21 -9.09 19.40
CA GLU A 318 3.65 -8.88 19.52
C GLU A 318 4.03 -8.50 20.95
N TYR A 319 3.48 -7.42 21.52
CA TYR A 319 3.83 -6.99 22.88
C TYR A 319 3.61 -8.09 23.92
N LEU A 320 2.51 -8.85 23.83
CA LEU A 320 2.24 -9.96 24.74
C LEU A 320 3.35 -11.03 24.72
N GLN A 321 4.07 -11.24 23.61
CA GLN A 321 5.22 -12.16 23.61
C GLN A 321 6.42 -11.69 24.44
N PHE A 322 6.51 -10.40 24.76
CA PHE A 322 7.59 -9.84 25.57
C PHE A 322 7.19 -9.68 27.03
N VAL A 323 5.91 -9.45 27.30
CA VAL A 323 5.42 -9.18 28.66
C VAL A 323 4.71 -10.35 29.33
N ASP A 324 4.09 -11.25 28.57
CA ASP A 324 3.21 -12.30 29.10
C ASP A 324 3.16 -13.54 28.19
N ASN A 325 4.32 -14.13 27.91
CA ASN A 325 4.43 -15.37 27.12
C ASN A 325 4.42 -16.65 27.98
N GLY A 326 4.39 -16.52 29.31
CA GLY A 326 4.45 -17.61 30.29
C GLY A 326 5.84 -18.04 30.75
N ASN A 327 6.90 -17.65 30.03
CA ASN A 327 8.30 -18.03 30.31
C ASN A 327 9.11 -16.90 30.95
N PHE A 328 8.93 -15.65 30.48
CA PHE A 328 9.53 -14.46 31.06
C PHE A 328 8.66 -13.22 30.83
N SER A 329 8.96 -12.14 31.55
CA SER A 329 8.45 -10.79 31.26
C SER A 329 9.60 -9.79 31.24
N VAL A 330 9.73 -9.00 30.18
CA VAL A 330 10.63 -7.83 30.21
C VAL A 330 10.14 -6.81 31.23
N ASP A 331 11.03 -6.02 31.81
CA ASP A 331 10.70 -4.99 32.82
C ASP A 331 10.08 -3.72 32.21
N GLY A 332 10.19 -3.54 30.89
CA GLY A 332 9.46 -2.50 30.17
C GLY A 332 9.63 -2.57 28.66
N VAL A 333 8.81 -1.81 27.95
CA VAL A 333 8.80 -1.73 26.49
C VAL A 333 8.83 -0.28 26.02
N ILE A 334 9.70 0.00 25.06
CA ILE A 334 9.89 1.32 24.44
C ILE A 334 9.19 1.33 23.09
N SER A 335 8.20 2.21 22.93
CA SER A 335 7.31 2.23 21.76
C SER A 335 7.02 3.65 21.27
N ASP A 336 6.82 3.77 19.95
CA ASP A 336 6.29 4.97 19.29
C ASP A 336 4.77 5.14 19.46
N PHE A 337 4.09 4.05 19.84
CA PHE A 337 2.64 3.94 19.99
C PHE A 337 2.33 3.47 21.41
N PRO A 338 2.52 4.31 22.46
CA PRO A 338 2.41 3.87 23.85
C PRO A 338 1.02 3.33 24.21
N ILE A 339 -0.03 3.63 23.45
CA ILE A 339 -1.39 3.11 23.65
C ILE A 339 -1.44 1.57 23.59
N THR A 340 -0.73 0.95 22.64
CA THR A 340 -0.77 -0.49 22.40
C THR A 340 -0.12 -1.32 23.52
N PRO A 341 1.12 -1.05 23.98
CA PRO A 341 1.67 -1.74 25.13
C PRO A 341 0.89 -1.46 26.41
N SER A 342 0.28 -0.28 26.55
CA SER A 342 -0.61 0.04 27.69
C SER A 342 -1.81 -0.90 27.74
N ALA A 343 -2.48 -1.08 26.59
CA ALA A 343 -3.59 -2.01 26.47
C ALA A 343 -3.10 -3.45 26.66
N ALA A 344 -1.99 -3.85 26.03
CA ALA A 344 -1.42 -5.19 26.13
C ALA A 344 -1.16 -5.60 27.60
N ILE A 345 -0.49 -4.74 28.37
CA ILE A 345 -0.12 -5.02 29.77
C ILE A 345 -1.35 -4.99 30.70
N ASN A 346 -2.21 -3.97 30.57
CA ASN A 346 -3.27 -3.77 31.55
C ASN A 346 -4.56 -4.54 31.21
N CYS A 347 -4.90 -4.67 29.93
CA CYS A 347 -6.16 -5.23 29.47
C CYS A 347 -6.06 -6.67 28.98
N PHE A 348 -4.93 -7.03 28.34
CA PHE A 348 -4.78 -8.29 27.63
C PHE A 348 -3.84 -9.32 28.28
N ALA A 349 -2.90 -8.88 29.11
CA ALA A 349 -2.03 -9.80 29.82
C ALA A 349 -2.77 -10.59 30.91
N HIS A 350 -2.31 -11.79 31.17
CA HIS A 350 -2.86 -12.80 32.06
C HIS A 350 -4.33 -13.13 31.73
N LEU A 351 -4.72 -12.97 30.46
CA LEU A 351 -5.95 -13.56 29.95
C LEU A 351 -5.72 -15.06 29.75
N GLY A 352 -6.36 -15.87 30.59
CA GLY A 352 -6.37 -17.32 30.39
C GLY A 352 -6.98 -17.67 29.03
N ARG A 353 -6.56 -18.81 28.44
CA ARG A 353 -7.14 -19.31 27.16
C ARG A 353 -8.67 -19.46 27.21
N ASN A 354 -9.21 -19.68 28.40
CA ASN A 354 -10.64 -19.83 28.66
C ASN A 354 -11.28 -18.58 29.31
N ALA A 355 -10.66 -17.39 29.16
CA ALA A 355 -11.25 -16.15 29.67
C ALA A 355 -12.66 -15.96 29.10
N THR A 356 -13.60 -15.58 29.96
CA THR A 356 -14.99 -15.34 29.58
C THR A 356 -15.11 -14.07 28.74
N LYS A 357 -16.02 -14.09 27.77
CA LYS A 357 -16.40 -12.90 27.00
C LYS A 357 -16.94 -11.84 27.97
N GLN A 358 -16.42 -10.63 27.88
CA GLN A 358 -16.87 -9.50 28.70
C GLN A 358 -18.02 -8.75 28.02
N VAL A 359 -18.07 -8.79 26.69
CA VAL A 359 -19.08 -8.10 25.87
C VAL A 359 -19.67 -9.03 24.83
N GLU A 360 -20.93 -8.77 24.47
CA GLU A 360 -21.65 -9.48 23.41
C GLU A 360 -21.35 -8.85 22.04
N LEU A 361 -20.09 -8.97 21.60
CA LEU A 361 -19.67 -8.65 20.24
C LEU A 361 -19.64 -9.93 19.40
N LEU A 362 -20.50 -10.00 18.37
CA LEU A 362 -20.52 -11.12 17.44
C LEU A 362 -19.28 -11.07 16.53
N VAL A 363 -18.51 -12.15 16.48
CA VAL A 363 -17.33 -12.28 15.62
C VAL A 363 -17.67 -13.25 14.48
N ILE A 364 -17.75 -12.70 13.27
CA ILE A 364 -17.99 -13.43 12.02
C ILE A 364 -16.67 -13.49 11.24
N SER A 365 -16.28 -14.65 10.74
CA SER A 365 -15.11 -14.73 9.85
C SER A 365 -15.39 -14.08 8.49
N LYS A 366 -14.33 -13.73 7.77
CA LYS A 366 -14.35 -13.40 6.33
C LYS A 366 -13.58 -14.47 5.57
N ASN A 367 -14.29 -15.41 4.97
CA ASN A 367 -13.76 -16.60 4.30
C ASN A 367 -12.92 -17.49 5.24
N GLY A 368 -13.31 -17.62 6.51
CA GLY A 368 -12.47 -18.19 7.57
C GLY A 368 -11.39 -17.21 8.06
N ALA A 369 -10.27 -17.73 8.59
CA ALA A 369 -9.11 -16.91 8.98
C ALA A 369 -8.26 -16.60 7.73
N SER A 370 -8.85 -15.89 6.76
CA SER A 370 -8.24 -15.58 5.46
C SER A 370 -7.07 -14.60 5.54
N GLY A 371 -6.81 -14.06 6.73
CA GLY A 371 -5.60 -13.35 7.09
C GLY A 371 -4.36 -14.26 7.19
N ASP A 372 -4.56 -15.54 7.54
CA ASP A 372 -3.49 -16.50 7.84
C ASP A 372 -3.36 -17.61 6.80
N TYR A 373 -4.46 -17.98 6.13
CA TYR A 373 -4.53 -19.06 5.13
C TYR A 373 -5.36 -18.64 3.91
N PRO A 374 -5.21 -19.31 2.75
CA PRO A 374 -6.14 -19.13 1.64
C PRO A 374 -7.60 -19.28 2.08
N GLY A 375 -8.41 -18.28 1.74
CA GLY A 375 -9.81 -18.21 2.17
C GLY A 375 -10.64 -19.38 1.68
N CYS A 376 -11.71 -19.70 2.41
CA CYS A 376 -12.63 -20.81 2.11
C CYS A 376 -12.01 -22.21 2.09
N THR A 377 -10.84 -22.39 2.73
CA THR A 377 -10.19 -23.69 2.88
C THR A 377 -10.46 -24.32 4.25
N ASP A 378 -10.29 -25.64 4.33
CA ASP A 378 -10.31 -26.41 5.58
C ASP A 378 -9.39 -25.82 6.68
N LEU A 379 -8.18 -25.37 6.32
CA LEU A 379 -7.25 -24.73 7.23
C LEU A 379 -7.73 -23.35 7.69
N ALA A 380 -8.26 -22.52 6.78
CA ALA A 380 -8.79 -21.20 7.14
C ALA A 380 -9.97 -21.30 8.12
N TYR A 381 -10.90 -22.24 7.91
CA TYR A 381 -12.02 -22.43 8.84
C TYR A 381 -11.58 -23.05 10.16
N SER A 382 -10.72 -24.07 10.13
CA SER A 382 -10.17 -24.68 11.34
C SER A 382 -9.43 -23.65 12.19
N LYS A 383 -8.68 -22.75 11.55
CA LYS A 383 -7.97 -21.65 12.21
C LYS A 383 -8.95 -20.63 12.80
N ALA A 384 -9.99 -20.23 12.07
CA ALA A 384 -11.02 -19.32 12.61
C ALA A 384 -11.71 -19.89 13.85
N ILE A 385 -12.04 -21.18 13.84
CA ILE A 385 -12.63 -21.90 14.99
C ILE A 385 -11.66 -21.89 16.18
N GLN A 386 -10.39 -22.23 15.94
CA GLN A 386 -9.34 -22.21 16.98
C GLN A 386 -9.13 -20.81 17.57
N ASP A 387 -9.32 -19.78 16.74
CA ASP A 387 -9.18 -18.38 17.12
C ASP A 387 -10.44 -17.80 17.79
N GLY A 388 -11.48 -18.61 18.00
CA GLY A 388 -12.63 -18.26 18.81
C GLY A 388 -13.73 -17.48 18.08
N VAL A 389 -13.86 -17.64 16.75
CA VAL A 389 -14.98 -17.10 15.97
C VAL A 389 -16.34 -17.64 16.48
N ASP A 390 -17.42 -16.85 16.38
CA ASP A 390 -18.77 -17.35 16.68
C ASP A 390 -19.45 -17.95 15.47
N VAL A 391 -19.25 -17.30 14.32
CA VAL A 391 -19.90 -17.65 13.05
C VAL A 391 -18.85 -17.72 11.97
N ILE A 392 -18.72 -18.90 11.34
CA ILE A 392 -17.93 -19.03 10.12
C ILE A 392 -18.81 -18.75 8.90
N ASP A 393 -18.25 -18.03 7.92
CA ASP A 393 -18.94 -17.65 6.70
C ASP A 393 -18.57 -18.56 5.52
N CYS A 394 -19.51 -18.83 4.63
CA CYS A 394 -19.28 -19.52 3.37
C CYS A 394 -19.98 -18.72 2.26
N PRO A 395 -19.23 -17.97 1.44
CA PRO A 395 -19.75 -17.46 0.17
C PRO A 395 -19.92 -18.63 -0.78
N VAL A 396 -21.18 -18.90 -1.14
CA VAL A 396 -21.54 -20.06 -1.94
C VAL A 396 -21.40 -19.73 -3.42
N GLN A 397 -20.62 -20.54 -4.11
CA GLN A 397 -20.53 -20.57 -5.56
C GLN A 397 -21.02 -21.93 -6.08
N ILE A 398 -21.42 -21.98 -7.35
CA ILE A 398 -21.92 -23.20 -7.99
C ILE A 398 -20.92 -23.67 -9.06
N THR A 399 -20.67 -24.97 -9.10
CA THR A 399 -19.84 -25.63 -10.12
C THR A 399 -20.66 -25.98 -11.37
N SER A 400 -20.00 -26.35 -12.48
CA SER A 400 -20.69 -26.69 -13.73
C SER A 400 -21.62 -27.92 -13.62
N ASP A 401 -21.28 -28.84 -12.72
CA ASP A 401 -22.05 -30.03 -12.32
C ASP A 401 -23.08 -29.75 -11.21
N GLY A 402 -23.29 -28.49 -10.82
CA GLY A 402 -24.36 -28.06 -9.92
C GLY A 402 -24.08 -28.27 -8.43
N ILE A 403 -22.81 -28.47 -8.05
CA ILE A 403 -22.40 -28.68 -6.66
C ILE A 403 -22.16 -27.30 -5.99
N PRO A 404 -22.78 -27.01 -4.84
CA PRO A 404 -22.48 -25.80 -4.08
C PRO A 404 -21.16 -25.96 -3.31
N ILE A 405 -20.29 -24.97 -3.42
CA ILE A 405 -18.96 -24.92 -2.80
C ILE A 405 -18.74 -23.60 -2.06
N CYS A 406 -17.89 -23.62 -1.04
CA CYS A 406 -17.44 -22.39 -0.39
C CYS A 406 -16.26 -21.81 -1.15
N MET A 407 -16.41 -20.59 -1.69
CA MET A 407 -15.37 -19.96 -2.49
C MET A 407 -15.45 -18.43 -2.37
N SER A 408 -14.31 -17.78 -2.12
CA SER A 408 -14.25 -16.35 -1.83
C SER A 408 -14.58 -15.45 -3.03
N SER A 409 -14.54 -15.99 -4.24
CA SER A 409 -14.90 -15.32 -5.50
C SER A 409 -15.50 -16.35 -6.46
N ILE A 410 -16.45 -15.92 -7.28
CA ILE A 410 -16.96 -16.70 -8.41
C ILE A 410 -15.94 -16.81 -9.55
N ASN A 411 -14.95 -15.90 -9.60
CA ASN A 411 -13.81 -15.96 -10.51
C ASN A 411 -12.63 -16.66 -9.82
N LEU A 412 -12.31 -17.86 -10.30
CA LEU A 412 -11.27 -18.72 -9.73
C LEU A 412 -9.87 -18.10 -9.81
N ILE A 413 -9.64 -17.10 -10.67
CA ILE A 413 -8.34 -16.41 -10.78
C ILE A 413 -8.00 -15.66 -9.49
N ASP A 414 -8.99 -15.18 -8.75
CA ASP A 414 -8.77 -14.31 -7.59
C ASP A 414 -8.23 -15.05 -6.36
N SER A 415 -8.39 -16.38 -6.32
CA SER A 415 -8.10 -17.19 -5.15
C SER A 415 -7.46 -18.55 -5.46
N THR A 416 -7.05 -18.79 -6.72
CA THR A 416 -6.40 -20.04 -7.13
C THR A 416 -5.32 -19.82 -8.19
N THR A 417 -4.57 -20.88 -8.49
CA THR A 417 -3.62 -20.90 -9.63
C THR A 417 -4.26 -21.31 -10.96
N VAL A 418 -5.59 -21.12 -11.14
CA VAL A 418 -6.31 -21.60 -12.34
C VAL A 418 -5.75 -21.01 -13.65
N ALA A 419 -5.33 -19.74 -13.63
CA ALA A 419 -4.75 -19.07 -14.78
C ALA A 419 -3.40 -19.69 -15.22
N GLN A 420 -2.69 -20.35 -14.31
CA GLN A 420 -1.42 -21.05 -14.58
C GLN A 420 -1.61 -22.55 -14.84
N SER A 421 -2.85 -23.03 -14.90
CA SER A 421 -3.19 -24.44 -15.10
C SER A 421 -3.58 -24.72 -16.57
N GLY A 422 -3.87 -26.00 -16.86
CA GLY A 422 -4.41 -26.43 -18.16
C GLY A 422 -5.80 -25.84 -18.48
N PHE A 423 -6.48 -25.25 -17.51
CA PHE A 423 -7.81 -24.63 -17.66
C PHE A 423 -7.77 -23.16 -18.11
N SER A 424 -6.59 -22.61 -18.40
CA SER A 424 -6.45 -21.22 -18.90
C SER A 424 -7.24 -20.94 -20.18
N ASN A 425 -7.58 -21.96 -20.97
CA ASN A 425 -8.44 -21.85 -22.14
C ASN A 425 -9.93 -21.63 -21.83
N LEU A 426 -10.38 -21.85 -20.59
CA LEU A 426 -11.75 -21.59 -20.13
C LEU A 426 -12.01 -20.11 -19.82
N THR A 427 -11.02 -19.26 -20.07
CA THR A 427 -11.10 -17.82 -19.85
C THR A 427 -12.22 -17.20 -20.70
N ILE A 428 -13.17 -16.54 -20.04
CA ILE A 428 -14.31 -15.86 -20.65
C ILE A 428 -14.54 -14.52 -19.96
N THR A 429 -15.22 -13.58 -20.62
CA THR A 429 -15.60 -12.30 -20.02
C THR A 429 -17.10 -12.25 -19.81
N ILE A 430 -17.53 -11.98 -18.57
CA ILE A 430 -18.94 -11.93 -18.16
C ILE A 430 -19.19 -10.59 -17.45
N PRO A 431 -19.62 -9.54 -18.18
CA PRO A 431 -19.76 -8.18 -17.66
C PRO A 431 -20.73 -8.04 -16.48
N GLU A 432 -21.69 -8.96 -16.35
CA GLU A 432 -22.67 -9.00 -15.26
C GLU A 432 -22.06 -9.47 -13.92
N ILE A 433 -20.92 -10.17 -13.97
CA ILE A 433 -20.26 -10.74 -12.79
C ILE A 433 -19.03 -9.95 -12.40
N ALA A 434 -18.08 -9.85 -13.32
CA ALA A 434 -16.77 -9.31 -13.00
C ALA A 434 -16.15 -8.68 -14.23
N GLN A 435 -15.21 -7.82 -13.92
CA GLN A 435 -14.54 -6.99 -14.87
C GLN A 435 -13.36 -7.76 -15.46
N GLY A 436 -13.41 -7.99 -16.77
CA GLY A 436 -12.31 -8.56 -17.53
C GLY A 436 -12.49 -10.04 -17.83
N SER A 437 -11.38 -10.72 -18.07
CA SER A 437 -11.36 -12.15 -18.38
C SER A 437 -11.23 -12.96 -17.10
N GLY A 438 -12.22 -13.80 -16.83
CA GLY A 438 -12.29 -14.68 -15.66
C GLY A 438 -12.35 -16.14 -16.05
N ILE A 439 -12.07 -17.01 -15.07
CA ILE A 439 -12.40 -18.44 -15.17
C ILE A 439 -13.39 -18.70 -14.04
N TYR A 440 -14.65 -18.95 -14.38
CA TYR A 440 -15.74 -18.93 -13.40
C TYR A 440 -16.08 -20.33 -12.89
N THR A 441 -16.50 -20.41 -11.62
CA THR A 441 -16.80 -21.70 -10.96
C THR A 441 -17.82 -22.54 -11.74
N PHE A 442 -18.86 -21.92 -12.30
CA PHE A 442 -19.93 -22.61 -13.04
C PHE A 442 -19.51 -23.11 -14.43
N ASN A 443 -18.27 -22.86 -14.84
CA ASN A 443 -17.67 -23.44 -16.06
C ASN A 443 -16.78 -24.67 -15.77
N MET A 444 -16.54 -25.01 -14.49
CA MET A 444 -15.66 -26.11 -14.09
C MET A 444 -16.37 -27.08 -13.16
N SER A 445 -16.09 -28.39 -13.31
CA SER A 445 -16.64 -29.40 -12.41
C SER A 445 -16.03 -29.26 -11.01
N TRP A 446 -16.69 -29.78 -9.98
CA TRP A 446 -16.08 -29.82 -8.65
C TRP A 446 -14.73 -30.54 -8.65
N SER A 447 -14.62 -31.68 -9.36
CA SER A 447 -13.36 -32.42 -9.47
C SER A 447 -12.23 -31.60 -10.10
N ASP A 448 -12.53 -30.75 -11.08
CA ASP A 448 -11.52 -29.88 -11.68
C ASP A 448 -11.08 -28.80 -10.70
N ILE A 449 -12.02 -28.17 -9.99
CA ILE A 449 -11.73 -27.14 -8.98
C ILE A 449 -10.92 -27.73 -7.82
N GLN A 450 -11.22 -28.96 -7.38
CA GLN A 450 -10.44 -29.65 -6.34
C GLN A 450 -8.98 -29.88 -6.72
N SER A 451 -8.66 -29.92 -8.02
CA SER A 451 -7.28 -30.07 -8.50
C SER A 451 -6.48 -28.75 -8.45
N LEU A 452 -7.14 -27.62 -8.26
CA LEU A 452 -6.51 -26.30 -8.23
C LEU A 452 -5.77 -26.07 -6.91
N THR A 453 -4.69 -25.28 -6.99
CA THR A 453 -3.98 -24.82 -5.79
C THR A 453 -4.63 -23.54 -5.26
N PRO A 454 -5.11 -23.50 -4.00
CA PRO A 454 -5.59 -22.27 -3.37
C PRO A 454 -4.47 -21.23 -3.28
N VAL A 455 -4.83 -19.95 -3.28
CA VAL A 455 -3.89 -18.83 -3.14
C VAL A 455 -4.44 -17.85 -2.10
N ILE A 456 -3.59 -17.45 -1.15
CA ILE A 456 -3.94 -16.45 -0.14
C ILE A 456 -4.06 -15.07 -0.77
N SER A 457 -5.11 -14.33 -0.42
CA SER A 457 -5.26 -12.94 -0.83
C SER A 457 -4.32 -12.05 -0.02
N SER A 458 -3.73 -11.02 -0.63
CA SER A 458 -2.93 -10.00 0.06
C SER A 458 -3.40 -8.61 -0.39
N PRO A 459 -4.52 -8.10 0.18
CA PRO A 459 -5.13 -6.83 -0.25
C PRO A 459 -4.18 -5.63 -0.15
N GLN A 460 -3.23 -5.68 0.80
CA GLN A 460 -2.25 -4.62 1.06
C GLN A 460 -0.89 -4.86 0.37
N SER A 461 -0.84 -5.72 -0.66
CA SER A 461 0.39 -6.05 -1.38
C SER A 461 1.06 -4.84 -2.08
N ALA A 462 0.29 -3.79 -2.42
CA ALA A 462 0.82 -2.53 -2.94
C ALA A 462 1.77 -1.83 -1.95
N TYR A 463 1.60 -2.08 -0.65
CA TYR A 463 2.45 -1.58 0.44
C TYR A 463 3.52 -2.61 0.86
N GLN A 464 3.76 -3.65 0.07
CA GLN A 464 4.66 -4.76 0.38
C GLN A 464 4.26 -5.57 1.62
N LEU A 465 2.99 -5.49 2.05
CA LEU A 465 2.42 -6.28 3.12
C LEU A 465 1.78 -7.54 2.53
N LEU A 466 2.51 -8.66 2.61
CA LEU A 466 2.05 -9.97 2.13
C LEU A 466 1.42 -10.76 3.27
N ARG A 467 0.40 -11.57 2.99
CA ARG A 467 -0.13 -12.49 4.00
C ARG A 467 0.62 -13.80 4.00
N ASN A 468 1.14 -14.16 5.17
CA ASN A 468 1.71 -15.46 5.52
C ASN A 468 2.35 -16.25 4.35
N PRO A 469 3.49 -15.80 3.79
CA PRO A 469 4.08 -16.39 2.59
C PRO A 469 4.38 -17.90 2.67
N GLN A 470 4.66 -18.43 3.86
CA GLN A 470 4.90 -19.86 4.09
C GLN A 470 3.66 -20.72 3.81
N PHE A 471 2.46 -20.21 4.09
CA PHE A 471 1.19 -20.94 3.93
C PHE A 471 0.35 -20.40 2.79
N ARG A 472 0.96 -19.62 1.88
CA ARG A 472 0.28 -18.94 0.77
C ARG A 472 -0.59 -19.83 -0.13
N ASN A 473 -0.29 -21.13 -0.18
CA ASN A 473 -0.94 -22.11 -1.04
C ASN A 473 -1.52 -23.30 -0.24
N ALA A 474 -1.71 -23.16 1.07
CA ALA A 474 -2.10 -24.27 1.94
C ALA A 474 -3.62 -24.45 2.02
N GLY A 475 -4.07 -25.68 2.30
CA GLY A 475 -5.47 -26.02 2.52
C GLY A 475 -6.18 -26.56 1.28
N LYS A 476 -7.45 -26.92 1.46
CA LYS A 476 -8.34 -27.47 0.43
C LYS A 476 -9.71 -26.80 0.50
N PHE A 477 -10.28 -26.45 -0.65
CA PHE A 477 -11.65 -25.95 -0.72
C PHE A 477 -12.65 -27.02 -0.28
N LEU A 478 -13.82 -26.56 0.18
CA LEU A 478 -14.88 -27.42 0.71
C LEU A 478 -16.14 -27.30 -0.14
N THR A 479 -16.86 -28.40 -0.27
CA THR A 479 -18.27 -28.30 -0.65
C THR A 479 -19.06 -27.63 0.49
N LEU A 480 -20.21 -27.05 0.17
CA LEU A 480 -21.11 -26.53 1.20
C LEU A 480 -21.50 -27.63 2.20
N SER A 481 -21.65 -28.87 1.75
CA SER A 481 -21.93 -30.02 2.64
C SER A 481 -20.79 -30.28 3.62
N ASP A 482 -19.54 -30.26 3.16
CA ASP A 482 -18.37 -30.48 4.02
C ASP A 482 -18.22 -29.36 5.06
N PHE A 483 -18.43 -28.11 4.64
CA PHE A 483 -18.46 -26.95 5.51
C PHE A 483 -19.55 -27.06 6.59
N LEU A 484 -20.77 -27.41 6.20
CA LEU A 484 -21.90 -27.58 7.12
C LEU A 484 -21.66 -28.73 8.11
N ALA A 485 -21.04 -29.82 7.67
CA ALA A 485 -20.65 -30.93 8.54
C ALA A 485 -19.57 -30.52 9.55
N MET A 486 -18.55 -29.76 9.10
CA MET A 486 -17.52 -29.20 9.98
C MET A 486 -18.12 -28.29 11.06
N ALA A 487 -19.02 -27.39 10.67
CA ALA A 487 -19.69 -26.49 11.59
C ALA A 487 -20.56 -27.24 12.61
N LYS A 488 -21.35 -28.23 12.16
CA LYS A 488 -22.25 -29.01 13.02
C LYS A 488 -21.50 -29.82 14.09
N ASN A 489 -20.30 -30.29 13.76
CA ASN A 489 -19.46 -31.07 14.68
C ASN A 489 -18.67 -30.19 15.67
N THR A 490 -18.79 -28.87 15.60
CA THR A 490 -18.01 -27.92 16.41
C THR A 490 -18.92 -27.22 17.42
N SER A 491 -18.81 -27.61 18.70
CA SER A 491 -19.66 -27.08 19.77
C SER A 491 -19.36 -25.62 20.16
N SER A 492 -18.22 -25.06 19.77
CA SER A 492 -17.85 -23.68 20.06
C SER A 492 -18.50 -22.65 19.13
N LEU A 493 -19.03 -23.08 17.98
CA LEU A 493 -19.70 -22.20 17.03
C LEU A 493 -21.15 -21.92 17.45
N GLN A 494 -21.56 -20.66 17.31
CA GLN A 494 -22.93 -20.23 17.49
C GLN A 494 -23.75 -20.42 16.20
N GLY A 495 -23.11 -20.33 15.04
CA GLY A 495 -23.79 -20.44 13.76
C GLY A 495 -22.88 -20.48 12.54
N VAL A 496 -23.52 -20.45 11.37
CA VAL A 496 -22.88 -20.32 10.05
C VAL A 496 -23.54 -19.17 9.29
N LEU A 497 -22.75 -18.45 8.49
CA LEU A 497 -23.25 -17.42 7.58
C LEU A 497 -23.07 -17.90 6.14
N ILE A 498 -24.16 -18.11 5.43
CA ILE A 498 -24.17 -18.51 4.03
C ILE A 498 -24.43 -17.26 3.18
N SER A 499 -23.42 -16.81 2.44
CA SER A 499 -23.55 -15.66 1.54
C SER A 499 -23.89 -16.13 0.13
N ILE A 500 -24.97 -15.61 -0.43
CA ILE A 500 -25.44 -15.92 -1.79
C ILE A 500 -25.29 -14.66 -2.65
N GLU A 501 -24.45 -14.76 -3.67
CA GLU A 501 -24.12 -13.67 -4.59
C GLU A 501 -24.45 -14.11 -6.04
N HIS A 502 -24.72 -13.15 -6.92
CA HIS A 502 -25.00 -13.38 -8.35
C HIS A 502 -26.18 -14.35 -8.67
N ALA A 503 -27.11 -14.54 -7.74
CA ALA A 503 -28.21 -15.49 -7.90
C ALA A 503 -29.10 -15.24 -9.15
N PRO A 504 -29.46 -13.99 -9.51
CA PRO A 504 -30.23 -13.73 -10.73
C PRO A 504 -29.51 -14.23 -11.99
N TYR A 505 -28.21 -13.93 -12.11
CA TYR A 505 -27.40 -14.36 -13.25
C TYR A 505 -27.28 -15.89 -13.30
N LEU A 506 -26.99 -16.54 -12.18
CA LEU A 506 -26.86 -18.00 -12.12
C LEU A 506 -28.17 -18.71 -12.50
N ALA A 507 -29.32 -18.17 -12.11
CA ALA A 507 -30.62 -18.72 -12.51
C ALA A 507 -30.83 -18.66 -14.03
N GLU A 508 -30.42 -17.58 -14.68
CA GLU A 508 -30.43 -17.48 -16.16
C GLU A 508 -29.49 -18.49 -16.84
N GLN A 509 -28.37 -18.82 -16.18
CA GLN A 509 -27.45 -19.87 -16.65
C GLN A 509 -27.93 -21.31 -16.32
N GLY A 510 -29.14 -21.45 -15.76
CA GLY A 510 -29.73 -22.75 -15.41
C GLY A 510 -29.24 -23.33 -14.09
N PHE A 511 -28.74 -22.50 -13.18
CA PHE A 511 -28.28 -22.90 -11.84
C PHE A 511 -29.11 -22.22 -10.74
N GLY A 512 -29.94 -23.00 -10.03
CA GLY A 512 -30.71 -22.52 -8.88
C GLY A 512 -29.90 -22.49 -7.59
N VAL A 513 -28.99 -21.53 -7.41
CA VAL A 513 -28.12 -21.46 -6.21
C VAL A 513 -28.92 -21.44 -4.90
N THR A 514 -30.03 -20.70 -4.86
CA THR A 514 -30.92 -20.64 -3.69
C THR A 514 -31.53 -22.01 -3.33
N ASP A 515 -31.93 -22.80 -4.33
CA ASP A 515 -32.51 -24.13 -4.11
C ASP A 515 -31.43 -25.14 -3.71
N ALA A 516 -30.23 -25.03 -4.30
CA ALA A 516 -29.07 -25.83 -3.92
C ALA A 516 -28.65 -25.59 -2.46
N VAL A 517 -28.68 -24.33 -2.00
CA VAL A 517 -28.41 -23.99 -0.59
C VAL A 517 -29.48 -24.57 0.33
N LEU A 518 -30.78 -24.41 0.00
CA LEU A 518 -31.87 -24.97 0.79
C LEU A 518 -31.78 -26.50 0.90
N ASP A 519 -31.49 -27.18 -0.22
CA ASP A 519 -31.30 -28.63 -0.25
C ASP A 519 -30.10 -29.07 0.61
N ALA A 520 -28.97 -28.37 0.51
CA ALA A 520 -27.78 -28.66 1.32
C ALA A 520 -28.04 -28.48 2.83
N LEU A 521 -28.70 -27.39 3.23
CA LEU A 521 -29.08 -27.13 4.62
C LEU A 521 -30.04 -28.19 5.16
N SER A 522 -31.08 -28.54 4.39
CA SER A 522 -32.04 -29.59 4.73
C SER A 522 -31.34 -30.95 4.90
N LYS A 523 -30.50 -31.35 3.95
CA LYS A 523 -29.74 -32.62 3.99
C LYS A 523 -28.75 -32.68 5.16
N ALA A 524 -28.11 -31.56 5.49
CA ALA A 524 -27.24 -31.45 6.65
C ALA A 524 -28.01 -31.37 7.99
N GLY A 525 -29.35 -31.31 7.94
CA GLY A 525 -30.22 -31.26 9.10
C GLY A 525 -30.10 -29.95 9.88
N TYR A 526 -29.95 -28.82 9.18
CA TYR A 526 -30.03 -27.47 9.76
C TYR A 526 -31.48 -26.95 9.85
N ASP A 527 -32.43 -27.68 9.26
CA ASP A 527 -33.86 -27.40 9.35
C ASP A 527 -34.51 -27.97 10.62
N THR A 528 -33.79 -28.80 11.37
CA THR A 528 -34.25 -29.46 12.59
C THR A 528 -33.48 -28.97 13.82
N THR A 529 -34.12 -28.95 14.98
CA THR A 529 -33.47 -28.60 16.26
C THR A 529 -32.96 -29.87 16.97
N PRO A 530 -31.77 -29.85 17.60
CA PRO A 530 -30.83 -28.72 17.74
C PRO A 530 -29.82 -28.64 16.58
N ALA A 531 -29.64 -27.45 16.02
CA ALA A 531 -28.60 -27.13 15.02
C ALA A 531 -28.02 -25.72 15.30
N PRO A 532 -26.77 -25.42 14.86
CA PRO A 532 -26.22 -24.06 14.91
C PRO A 532 -27.12 -23.08 14.13
N GLN A 533 -27.14 -21.80 14.54
CA GLN A 533 -27.93 -20.78 13.86
C GLN A 533 -27.46 -20.62 12.40
N VAL A 534 -28.39 -20.59 11.46
CA VAL A 534 -28.09 -20.29 10.05
C VAL A 534 -28.40 -18.82 9.78
N MET A 535 -27.41 -18.09 9.28
CA MET A 535 -27.54 -16.75 8.76
C MET A 535 -27.48 -16.81 7.23
N ILE A 536 -28.46 -16.24 6.53
CA ILE A 536 -28.43 -16.12 5.06
C ILE A 536 -28.16 -14.67 4.71
N GLN A 537 -27.07 -14.43 3.99
CA GLN A 537 -26.64 -13.10 3.56
C GLN A 537 -26.80 -12.95 2.05
N SER A 538 -27.32 -11.81 1.61
CA SER A 538 -27.28 -11.40 0.20
C SER A 538 -27.42 -9.88 0.09
N SER A 539 -26.85 -9.29 -0.95
CA SER A 539 -27.21 -7.92 -1.37
C SER A 539 -28.48 -7.88 -2.22
N ASN A 540 -29.02 -9.04 -2.61
CA ASN A 540 -30.29 -9.12 -3.32
C ASN A 540 -31.46 -9.38 -2.38
N SER A 541 -32.41 -8.44 -2.29
CA SER A 541 -33.59 -8.55 -1.42
C SER A 541 -34.51 -9.70 -1.84
N SER A 542 -34.58 -9.97 -3.15
CA SER A 542 -35.33 -11.08 -3.73
C SER A 542 -34.81 -12.46 -3.30
N VAL A 543 -33.49 -12.60 -3.07
CA VAL A 543 -32.89 -13.81 -2.50
C VAL A 543 -33.37 -14.00 -1.07
N LEU A 544 -33.24 -12.97 -0.22
CA LEU A 544 -33.65 -13.06 1.18
C LEU A 544 -35.15 -13.36 1.34
N MET A 545 -35.99 -12.79 0.48
CA MET A 545 -37.42 -13.08 0.44
C MET A 545 -37.73 -14.56 0.16
N LYS A 546 -36.92 -15.25 -0.67
CA LYS A 546 -37.07 -16.69 -0.92
C LYS A 546 -36.79 -17.53 0.34
N PHE A 547 -35.87 -17.08 1.19
CA PHE A 547 -35.55 -17.75 2.46
C PHE A 547 -36.49 -17.36 3.62
N LYS A 548 -37.20 -16.22 3.52
CA LYS A 548 -38.13 -15.73 4.57
C LYS A 548 -39.23 -16.72 4.94
N GLY A 549 -39.62 -17.60 4.02
CA GLY A 549 -40.58 -18.69 4.28
C GLY A 549 -40.09 -19.76 5.27
N LYS A 550 -38.83 -19.70 5.71
CA LYS A 550 -38.22 -20.62 6.67
C LYS A 550 -38.01 -19.89 8.00
N SER A 551 -38.70 -20.32 9.06
CA SER A 551 -38.73 -19.64 10.37
C SER A 551 -37.41 -19.72 11.16
N ASN A 552 -36.48 -20.60 10.77
CA ASN A 552 -35.30 -20.92 11.57
C ASN A 552 -34.03 -20.16 11.12
N TYR A 553 -34.11 -19.33 10.08
CA TYR A 553 -32.95 -18.63 9.51
C TYR A 553 -32.96 -17.14 9.86
N LYS A 554 -31.79 -16.61 10.22
CA LYS A 554 -31.57 -15.17 10.37
C LYS A 554 -31.19 -14.58 9.01
N LEU A 555 -31.97 -13.64 8.51
CA LEU A 555 -31.73 -13.03 7.20
C LEU A 555 -30.94 -11.73 7.34
N VAL A 556 -29.89 -11.60 6.55
CA VAL A 556 -28.89 -10.53 6.63
C VAL A 556 -28.77 -9.82 5.29
N TYR A 557 -29.10 -8.52 5.25
CA TYR A 557 -28.95 -7.72 4.05
C TYR A 557 -27.54 -7.12 3.97
N LYS A 558 -26.84 -7.31 2.86
CA LYS A 558 -25.51 -6.71 2.64
C LYS A 558 -25.68 -5.45 1.80
N VAL A 559 -25.26 -4.31 2.32
CA VAL A 559 -25.15 -3.06 1.55
C VAL A 559 -23.79 -3.05 0.87
N ASP A 560 -23.78 -3.02 -0.48
CA ASP A 560 -22.54 -3.08 -1.26
C ASP A 560 -21.85 -1.71 -1.41
N GLU A 561 -22.57 -0.59 -1.21
CA GLU A 561 -22.04 0.78 -1.33
C GLU A 561 -21.76 1.42 0.04
N ASP A 562 -20.83 2.38 0.08
CA ASP A 562 -20.59 3.22 1.26
C ASP A 562 -21.71 4.25 1.41
N ILE A 563 -22.38 4.26 2.56
CA ILE A 563 -23.55 5.11 2.80
C ILE A 563 -23.34 6.08 3.96
N GLY A 564 -23.78 7.33 3.79
CA GLY A 564 -23.75 8.38 4.82
C GLY A 564 -24.99 8.39 5.72
N GLY A 565 -26.01 7.61 5.38
CA GLY A 565 -27.29 7.52 6.06
C GLY A 565 -28.27 6.60 5.32
N ALA A 566 -29.46 6.40 5.88
CA ALA A 566 -30.52 5.62 5.24
C ALA A 566 -31.89 6.29 5.43
N GLN A 567 -32.68 6.31 4.34
CA GLN A 567 -34.06 6.81 4.38
C GLN A 567 -34.95 5.87 5.19
N LEU A 568 -35.95 6.42 5.89
CA LEU A 568 -36.87 5.62 6.72
C LEU A 568 -37.60 4.55 5.90
N ALA A 569 -37.99 4.88 4.66
CA ALA A 569 -38.69 3.94 3.81
C ALA A 569 -37.80 2.77 3.35
N SER A 570 -36.52 3.02 3.06
CA SER A 570 -35.52 1.97 2.81
C SER A 570 -35.36 1.04 4.01
N ILE A 571 -35.32 1.60 5.22
CA ILE A 571 -35.23 0.81 6.45
C ILE A 571 -36.49 -0.04 6.64
N ASP A 572 -37.68 0.53 6.39
CA ASP A 572 -38.94 -0.21 6.44
C ASP A 572 -39.02 -1.33 5.40
N ASP A 573 -38.45 -1.12 4.21
CA ASP A 573 -38.32 -2.15 3.19
C ASP A 573 -37.35 -3.26 3.62
N ILE A 574 -36.17 -2.92 4.16
CA ILE A 574 -35.21 -3.91 4.69
C ILE A 574 -35.85 -4.79 5.75
N LYS A 575 -36.62 -4.21 6.67
CA LYS A 575 -37.32 -4.95 7.74
C LYS A 575 -38.34 -5.96 7.20
N ARG A 576 -38.79 -5.83 5.96
CA ARG A 576 -39.67 -6.82 5.35
C ARG A 576 -38.95 -8.13 5.07
N PHE A 577 -37.62 -8.16 4.98
CA PHE A 577 -36.90 -9.36 4.56
C PHE A 577 -35.64 -9.67 5.35
N ALA A 578 -35.13 -8.76 6.18
CA ALA A 578 -33.93 -8.96 6.98
C ALA A 578 -34.13 -8.54 8.44
N SER A 579 -33.35 -9.14 9.33
CA SER A 579 -33.25 -8.76 10.74
C SER A 579 -31.85 -8.26 11.13
N ALA A 580 -30.92 -8.26 10.17
CA ALA A 580 -29.59 -7.69 10.32
C ALA A 580 -29.10 -7.11 8.99
N VAL A 581 -28.10 -6.23 9.08
CA VAL A 581 -27.47 -5.57 7.94
C VAL A 581 -25.95 -5.67 8.08
N VAL A 582 -25.25 -5.95 6.98
CA VAL A 582 -23.80 -5.78 6.86
C VAL A 582 -23.50 -4.51 6.09
N ILE A 583 -22.66 -3.63 6.64
CA ILE A 583 -22.20 -2.38 6.02
C ILE A 583 -20.67 -2.29 6.03
N SER A 584 -20.12 -1.37 5.22
CA SER A 584 -18.69 -1.06 5.20
C SER A 584 -18.24 -0.23 6.41
N LYS A 585 -16.93 -0.19 6.66
CA LYS A 585 -16.32 0.70 7.68
C LYS A 585 -16.61 2.19 7.40
N ASP A 586 -16.54 2.61 6.15
CA ASP A 586 -16.77 4.00 5.71
C ASP A 586 -18.24 4.43 5.87
N SER A 587 -19.17 3.46 5.96
CA SER A 587 -20.56 3.72 6.30
C SER A 587 -20.77 4.05 7.78
N VAL A 588 -19.75 3.90 8.64
CA VAL A 588 -19.78 4.25 10.06
C VAL A 588 -18.86 5.44 10.33
N PHE A 589 -17.59 5.32 9.94
CA PHE A 589 -16.60 6.37 10.07
C PHE A 589 -16.00 6.69 8.69
N PRO A 590 -16.51 7.71 7.99
CA PRO A 590 -16.00 8.06 6.67
C PRO A 590 -14.57 8.60 6.76
N GLU A 591 -13.72 8.20 5.82
CA GLU A 591 -12.31 8.57 5.78
C GLU A 591 -12.02 9.60 4.66
N ASN A 592 -10.98 10.42 4.86
CA ASN A 592 -10.39 11.24 3.80
C ASN A 592 -8.87 11.24 3.99
N SER A 593 -8.14 10.77 2.99
CA SER A 593 -6.67 10.64 3.06
C SER A 593 -6.21 9.88 4.31
N ALA A 594 -6.95 8.82 4.67
CA ALA A 594 -6.77 7.99 5.87
C ALA A 594 -6.97 8.72 7.21
N PHE A 595 -7.70 9.83 7.25
CA PHE A 595 -8.18 10.44 8.50
C PHE A 595 -9.68 10.26 8.61
N LEU A 596 -10.18 9.94 9.80
CA LEU A 596 -11.61 9.96 10.04
C LEU A 596 -12.13 11.40 9.90
N THR A 597 -13.23 11.58 9.20
CA THR A 597 -13.87 12.90 9.00
C THR A 597 -15.02 13.13 9.97
N GLY A 598 -15.59 12.06 10.52
CA GLY A 598 -16.73 12.11 11.44
C GLY A 598 -17.33 10.72 11.66
N VAL A 599 -18.58 10.71 12.14
CA VAL A 599 -19.39 9.51 12.34
C VAL A 599 -20.73 9.69 11.65
N THR A 600 -21.21 8.67 10.95
CA THR A 600 -22.53 8.69 10.31
C THR A 600 -23.64 8.35 11.31
N ASP A 601 -24.90 8.55 10.91
CA ASP A 601 -26.05 8.11 11.69
C ASP A 601 -26.65 6.76 11.22
N VAL A 602 -25.92 6.02 10.37
CA VAL A 602 -26.38 4.74 9.79
C VAL A 602 -26.63 3.70 10.88
N VAL A 603 -25.65 3.45 11.75
CA VAL A 603 -25.75 2.45 12.83
C VAL A 603 -26.93 2.75 13.77
N PRO A 604 -27.05 3.95 14.38
CA PRO A 604 -28.16 4.22 15.29
C PRO A 604 -29.54 4.21 14.59
N ARG A 605 -29.62 4.57 13.30
CA ARG A 605 -30.88 4.48 12.54
C ARG A 605 -31.33 3.04 12.33
N LEU A 606 -30.42 2.16 11.92
CA LEU A 606 -30.72 0.73 11.71
C LEU A 606 -31.09 0.04 13.02
N GLN A 607 -30.33 0.30 14.09
CA GLN A 607 -30.61 -0.28 15.42
C GLN A 607 -31.93 0.19 16.01
N LYS A 608 -32.29 1.46 15.85
CA LYS A 608 -33.62 1.98 16.25
C LYS A 608 -34.77 1.25 15.56
N ALA A 609 -34.49 0.66 14.40
CA ALA A 609 -35.45 -0.13 13.63
C ALA A 609 -35.41 -1.65 13.97
N ASN A 610 -34.66 -2.03 15.02
CA ASN A 610 -34.39 -3.40 15.46
C ASN A 610 -33.64 -4.26 14.42
N LEU A 611 -32.78 -3.65 13.61
CA LEU A 611 -31.85 -4.36 12.73
C LEU A 611 -30.48 -4.45 13.42
N SER A 612 -29.93 -5.66 13.59
CA SER A 612 -28.54 -5.81 14.02
C SER A 612 -27.58 -5.28 12.95
N VAL A 613 -26.53 -4.58 13.32
CA VAL A 613 -25.56 -4.00 12.39
C VAL A 613 -24.21 -4.68 12.53
N TYR A 614 -23.76 -5.32 11.46
CA TYR A 614 -22.43 -5.91 11.34
C TYR A 614 -21.58 -5.07 10.39
N VAL A 615 -20.31 -4.89 10.73
CA VAL A 615 -19.40 -4.08 9.93
C VAL A 615 -18.28 -4.93 9.34
N GLN A 616 -17.96 -4.68 8.07
CA GLN A 616 -16.91 -5.38 7.33
C GLN A 616 -15.95 -4.42 6.61
N THR A 617 -14.68 -4.76 6.35
CA THR A 617 -13.91 -5.90 6.89
C THR A 617 -12.81 -5.35 7.80
N PHE A 618 -12.67 -5.93 8.99
CA PHE A 618 -11.61 -5.59 9.94
C PHE A 618 -10.37 -6.45 9.68
N SER A 619 -9.24 -5.79 9.46
CA SER A 619 -7.96 -6.39 9.09
C SER A 619 -6.81 -5.86 9.96
N ASN A 620 -5.80 -6.71 10.21
CA ASN A 620 -4.69 -6.36 11.10
C ASN A 620 -3.63 -5.49 10.43
N GLU A 621 -3.52 -5.50 9.10
CA GLU A 621 -2.51 -4.70 8.39
C GLU A 621 -2.70 -3.20 8.66
N PHE A 622 -1.64 -2.53 9.10
CA PHE A 622 -1.69 -1.13 9.54
C PHE A 622 -2.11 -0.14 8.44
N THR A 623 -2.01 -0.49 7.16
CA THR A 623 -2.47 0.34 6.03
C THR A 623 -3.97 0.21 5.75
N SER A 624 -4.66 -0.72 6.41
CA SER A 624 -6.11 -0.91 6.27
C SER A 624 -6.94 -0.01 7.19
N GLN A 625 -6.28 0.81 8.01
CA GLN A 625 -6.85 1.60 9.10
C GLN A 625 -6.53 3.09 8.92
N ALA A 626 -7.46 3.97 9.28
CA ALA A 626 -7.18 5.39 9.44
C ALA A 626 -6.11 5.67 10.52
N TRP A 627 -5.42 6.81 10.39
CA TRP A 627 -4.43 7.31 11.36
C TRP A 627 -5.00 7.46 12.77
N ASP A 628 -6.30 7.76 12.89
CA ASP A 628 -7.02 7.87 14.16
C ASP A 628 -6.99 6.57 14.97
N PHE A 629 -6.87 5.41 14.32
CA PHE A 629 -6.77 4.11 15.00
C PHE A 629 -5.33 3.73 15.36
N PHE A 630 -4.36 4.61 15.12
CA PHE A 630 -2.97 4.45 15.54
C PHE A 630 -2.29 3.17 15.05
N SER A 631 -2.69 2.70 13.86
CA SER A 631 -2.23 1.45 13.28
C SER A 631 -2.44 0.23 14.20
N ASP A 632 -3.42 0.29 15.10
CA ASP A 632 -3.77 -0.77 16.04
C ASP A 632 -5.20 -1.29 15.75
N PRO A 633 -5.36 -2.52 15.25
CA PRO A 633 -6.69 -3.09 14.96
C PRO A 633 -7.55 -3.23 16.22
N THR A 634 -6.94 -3.30 17.41
CA THR A 634 -7.68 -3.32 18.68
C THR A 634 -8.34 -1.97 18.96
N VAL A 635 -7.67 -0.86 18.62
CA VAL A 635 -8.22 0.49 18.76
C VAL A 635 -9.35 0.71 17.75
N GLU A 636 -9.20 0.20 16.52
CA GLU A 636 -10.25 0.21 15.50
C GLU A 636 -11.50 -0.54 16.01
N ILE A 637 -11.36 -1.82 16.37
CA ILE A 637 -12.49 -2.63 16.88
C ILE A 637 -13.14 -1.95 18.09
N ASN A 638 -12.34 -1.41 19.01
CA ASN A 638 -12.85 -0.70 20.18
C ASN A 638 -13.69 0.53 19.81
N SER A 639 -13.27 1.28 18.79
CA SER A 639 -13.95 2.50 18.37
C SER A 639 -15.27 2.19 17.67
N PHE A 640 -15.32 1.13 16.86
CA PHE A 640 -16.57 0.67 16.26
C PHE A 640 -17.53 0.10 17.31
N TYR A 641 -17.05 -0.74 18.23
CA TYR A 641 -17.91 -1.32 19.26
C TYR A 641 -18.33 -0.31 20.33
N ALA A 642 -17.38 0.29 21.05
CA ALA A 642 -17.70 1.19 22.16
C ALA A 642 -18.09 2.61 21.72
N GLY A 643 -17.64 3.05 20.53
CA GLY A 643 -17.93 4.39 20.00
C GLY A 643 -19.17 4.44 19.10
N ALA A 644 -19.31 3.48 18.17
CA ALA A 644 -20.45 3.43 17.24
C ALA A 644 -21.54 2.40 17.62
N ASN A 645 -21.33 1.61 18.69
CA ASN A 645 -22.29 0.63 19.20
C ASN A 645 -22.70 -0.46 18.19
N ILE A 646 -21.77 -0.93 17.35
CA ILE A 646 -22.08 -2.01 16.39
C ILE A 646 -22.36 -3.36 17.11
N ASP A 647 -23.14 -4.23 16.47
CA ASP A 647 -23.52 -5.54 17.04
C ASP A 647 -22.49 -6.66 16.73
N GLY A 648 -21.66 -6.48 15.69
CA GLY A 648 -20.70 -7.50 15.29
C GLY A 648 -19.70 -7.05 14.22
N VAL A 649 -18.58 -7.77 14.16
CA VAL A 649 -17.50 -7.55 13.20
C VAL A 649 -17.40 -8.73 12.24
N VAL A 650 -17.13 -8.43 10.97
CA VAL A 650 -16.71 -9.39 9.96
C VAL A 650 -15.21 -9.20 9.73
N THR A 651 -14.40 -10.21 10.02
CA THR A 651 -12.94 -10.08 10.08
C THR A 651 -12.21 -11.27 9.44
N ASP A 652 -11.09 -10.98 8.80
CA ASP A 652 -10.14 -11.99 8.31
C ASP A 652 -9.14 -12.46 9.39
N PHE A 653 -9.10 -11.81 10.56
CA PHE A 653 -8.32 -12.19 11.74
C PHE A 653 -9.22 -12.39 12.99
N PRO A 654 -9.98 -13.50 13.08
CA PRO A 654 -10.87 -13.76 14.22
C PRO A 654 -10.20 -13.67 15.59
N LYS A 655 -8.90 -14.02 15.68
CA LYS A 655 -8.13 -14.00 16.92
C LYS A 655 -8.05 -12.61 17.55
N THR A 656 -7.89 -11.57 16.73
CA THR A 656 -7.80 -10.18 17.19
C THR A 656 -9.12 -9.77 17.83
N SER A 657 -10.23 -10.04 17.13
CA SER A 657 -11.59 -9.70 17.57
C SER A 657 -12.04 -10.51 18.80
N ASP A 658 -11.74 -11.80 18.85
CA ASP A 658 -12.05 -12.64 20.01
C ASP A 658 -11.22 -12.26 21.24
N ARG A 659 -9.94 -11.90 21.05
CA ARG A 659 -9.13 -11.35 22.14
C ARG A 659 -9.69 -10.03 22.64
N TYR A 660 -10.09 -9.12 21.74
CA TYR A 660 -10.71 -7.84 22.11
C TYR A 660 -11.88 -8.04 23.06
N ARG A 661 -12.90 -8.82 22.69
CA ARG A 661 -14.12 -8.97 23.51
C ARG A 661 -13.93 -9.67 24.87
N ARG A 662 -12.78 -10.28 25.11
CA ARG A 662 -12.42 -10.93 26.39
C ARG A 662 -11.57 -10.04 27.30
N ASN A 663 -11.18 -8.85 26.84
CA ASN A 663 -10.24 -8.00 27.57
C ASN A 663 -10.84 -7.43 28.86
N ARG A 664 -9.99 -7.29 29.89
CA ARG A 664 -10.42 -6.91 31.25
C ARG A 664 -10.74 -5.43 31.44
N CYS A 665 -10.62 -4.62 30.39
CA CYS A 665 -10.86 -3.18 30.43
C CYS A 665 -12.22 -2.79 29.87
N LEU A 666 -12.99 -3.74 29.33
CA LEU A 666 -14.36 -3.52 28.88
C LEU A 666 -15.33 -3.34 30.06
N ASN A 667 -16.47 -2.71 29.79
CA ASN A 667 -17.57 -2.49 30.74
C ASN A 667 -17.18 -1.76 32.04
N LYS A 668 -16.15 -0.91 32.01
CA LYS A 668 -15.70 -0.13 33.16
C LYS A 668 -16.33 1.25 33.28
N GLY A 669 -17.15 1.68 32.31
CA GLY A 669 -17.81 2.99 32.32
C GLY A 669 -16.79 4.13 32.54
N LYS A 670 -16.97 4.90 33.62
CA LYS A 670 -16.05 6.00 33.97
C LYS A 670 -14.65 5.53 34.42
N GLN A 671 -14.46 4.24 34.69
CA GLN A 671 -13.18 3.64 35.05
C GLN A 671 -12.44 3.05 33.83
N THR A 672 -12.97 3.24 32.61
CA THR A 672 -12.29 2.81 31.38
C THR A 672 -10.99 3.62 31.23
N PRO A 673 -9.83 2.96 31.09
CA PRO A 673 -8.56 3.66 30.90
C PRO A 673 -8.53 4.47 29.59
N GLY A 674 -7.74 5.55 29.55
CA GLY A 674 -7.59 6.39 28.35
C GLY A 674 -7.22 5.62 27.09
N TYR A 675 -6.31 4.65 27.18
CA TYR A 675 -5.91 3.75 26.09
C TYR A 675 -6.97 2.73 25.63
N MET A 676 -8.13 2.67 26.30
CA MET A 676 -9.30 1.88 25.87
C MET A 676 -10.52 2.76 25.62
N SER A 677 -10.35 4.08 25.59
CA SER A 677 -11.42 4.98 25.16
C SER A 677 -11.56 4.91 23.64
N PRO A 678 -12.79 4.94 23.09
CA PRO A 678 -12.98 5.01 21.65
C PRO A 678 -12.39 6.32 21.11
N VAL A 679 -11.78 6.26 19.93
CA VAL A 679 -11.23 7.44 19.28
C VAL A 679 -12.34 8.45 19.01
N GLN A 680 -12.00 9.74 18.96
CA GLN A 680 -12.96 10.79 18.61
C GLN A 680 -12.85 11.05 17.11
N PRO A 681 -13.82 10.62 16.27
CA PRO A 681 -13.71 10.75 14.82
C PRO A 681 -13.57 12.22 14.41
N GLY A 682 -12.62 12.53 13.53
CA GLY A 682 -12.34 13.91 13.09
C GLY A 682 -11.42 14.69 14.01
N SER A 683 -11.08 14.20 15.21
CA SER A 683 -10.26 14.95 16.16
C SER A 683 -8.83 15.17 15.68
N LEU A 684 -8.18 14.17 15.06
CA LEU A 684 -6.85 14.35 14.49
C LEU A 684 -6.88 15.33 13.31
N LEU A 685 -7.90 15.24 12.45
CA LEU A 685 -8.06 16.13 11.30
C LEU A 685 -8.22 17.60 11.72
N GLN A 686 -8.89 17.87 12.85
CA GLN A 686 -9.03 19.22 13.41
C GLN A 686 -7.70 19.82 13.89
N LEU A 687 -6.69 19.00 14.17
CA LEU A 687 -5.36 19.45 14.57
C LEU A 687 -4.48 19.81 13.36
N VAL A 688 -4.89 19.45 12.14
CA VAL A 688 -4.15 19.74 10.91
C VAL A 688 -4.36 21.21 10.53
N THR A 689 -3.26 21.93 10.27
CA THR A 689 -3.35 23.33 9.82
C THR A 689 -4.06 23.44 8.46
N PRO A 690 -4.78 24.55 8.18
CA PRO A 690 -5.57 24.68 6.95
C PRO A 690 -4.81 24.44 5.64
N GLN A 691 -3.54 24.79 5.59
CA GLN A 691 -2.66 24.61 4.43
C GLN A 691 -2.25 23.15 4.18
N TYR A 692 -2.36 22.26 5.18
CA TYR A 692 -2.06 20.84 5.09
C TYR A 692 -3.32 19.97 5.01
N LEU A 693 -4.53 20.52 5.23
CA LEU A 693 -5.78 19.76 5.16
C LEU A 693 -5.95 19.10 3.78
N PRO A 694 -6.42 17.84 3.74
CA PRO A 694 -6.80 17.22 2.47
C PRO A 694 -8.00 17.95 1.84
N PRO A 695 -8.16 17.89 0.51
CA PRO A 695 -9.35 18.42 -0.15
C PRO A 695 -10.62 17.80 0.44
N ALA A 696 -11.65 18.61 0.68
CA ALA A 696 -12.92 18.09 1.20
C ALA A 696 -13.55 17.11 0.20
N GLU A 697 -13.96 15.95 0.69
CA GLU A 697 -14.68 14.96 -0.11
C GLU A 697 -16.20 15.19 -0.02
N ALA A 698 -16.93 14.69 -1.02
CA ALA A 698 -18.38 14.70 -0.99
C ALA A 698 -18.87 13.71 0.08
N PRO A 699 -19.94 14.02 0.83
CA PRO A 699 -20.54 13.06 1.75
C PRO A 699 -20.97 11.79 1.02
N ASN A 700 -20.87 10.65 1.70
CA ASN A 700 -21.37 9.38 1.21
C ASN A 700 -22.88 9.46 0.92
N PRO A 701 -23.37 8.81 -0.15
CA PRO A 701 -24.78 8.85 -0.53
C PRO A 701 -25.70 8.27 0.57
N TYR A 702 -26.96 8.66 0.55
CA TYR A 702 -27.98 8.04 1.39
C TYR A 702 -28.55 6.81 0.71
N LEU A 703 -28.79 5.74 1.48
CA LEU A 703 -29.53 4.58 1.01
C LEU A 703 -31.00 4.95 0.77
N THR A 704 -31.50 4.71 -0.44
CA THR A 704 -32.86 5.05 -0.90
C THR A 704 -33.68 3.81 -1.22
N GLU A 705 -34.99 3.95 -1.42
CA GLU A 705 -35.87 2.80 -1.76
C GLU A 705 -35.41 2.09 -3.04
N ALA A 706 -34.95 2.86 -4.04
CA ALA A 706 -34.50 2.32 -5.31
C ALA A 706 -33.24 1.44 -5.18
N ASP A 707 -32.45 1.65 -4.13
CA ASP A 707 -31.24 0.87 -3.87
C ASP A 707 -31.56 -0.47 -3.17
N VAL A 708 -32.76 -0.59 -2.58
CA VAL A 708 -33.23 -1.78 -1.84
C VAL A 708 -34.25 -2.59 -2.66
N ALA A 709 -35.08 -1.89 -3.43
CA ALA A 709 -36.14 -2.47 -4.24
C ALA A 709 -35.57 -3.17 -5.47
N GLU A 710 -35.76 -4.49 -5.55
CA GLU A 710 -35.29 -5.30 -6.66
C GLU A 710 -36.43 -6.09 -7.31
N ALA A 711 -36.23 -6.47 -8.56
CA ALA A 711 -37.12 -7.39 -9.26
C ALA A 711 -37.11 -8.79 -8.62
N PRO A 712 -38.21 -9.56 -8.75
CA PRO A 712 -38.23 -10.96 -8.33
C PRO A 712 -37.13 -11.78 -9.00
N LEU A 713 -36.62 -12.80 -8.30
CA LEU A 713 -35.67 -13.74 -8.88
C LEU A 713 -36.24 -14.39 -10.15
N PRO A 714 -35.47 -14.44 -11.26
CA PRO A 714 -35.91 -15.11 -12.47
C PRO A 714 -36.05 -16.63 -12.24
N PRO A 715 -36.96 -17.32 -12.97
CA PRO A 715 -37.03 -18.77 -12.94
C PRO A 715 -35.74 -19.39 -13.48
N VAL A 716 -35.34 -20.54 -12.92
CA VAL A 716 -34.14 -21.25 -13.37
C VAL A 716 -34.35 -21.76 -14.80
N ALA A 717 -33.46 -21.40 -15.71
CA ALA A 717 -33.54 -21.81 -17.11
C ALA A 717 -33.44 -23.33 -17.26
N SER A 718 -34.29 -23.95 -18.10
CA SER A 718 -34.27 -25.39 -18.36
C SER A 718 -33.07 -25.77 -19.24
N LYS A 719 -32.09 -26.51 -18.72
CA LYS A 719 -31.03 -27.12 -19.53
C LYS A 719 -31.62 -28.23 -20.39
N ASN A 720 -31.77 -28.00 -21.70
CA ASN A 720 -32.07 -29.08 -22.65
C ASN A 720 -30.89 -30.05 -22.70
N ALA A 721 -31.14 -31.33 -22.40
CA ALA A 721 -30.15 -32.39 -22.50
C ALA A 721 -29.67 -32.54 -23.95
N SER A 722 -28.40 -32.25 -24.22
CA SER A 722 -27.80 -32.51 -25.53
C SER A 722 -27.48 -33.99 -25.68
N THR A 723 -28.21 -34.65 -26.58
CA THR A 723 -27.90 -35.97 -27.11
C THR A 723 -26.57 -35.97 -27.88
N SER A 724 -25.67 -36.87 -27.50
CA SER A 724 -24.42 -37.17 -28.21
C SER A 724 -24.69 -37.69 -29.64
N PRO A 725 -23.96 -37.22 -30.67
CA PRO A 725 -23.86 -37.94 -31.93
C PRO A 725 -22.54 -38.72 -32.00
N ASN A 726 -22.66 -40.04 -31.87
CA ASN A 726 -21.73 -40.98 -32.48
C ASN A 726 -21.85 -40.84 -34.00
N THR A 727 -20.75 -40.54 -34.72
CA THR A 727 -20.58 -41.04 -36.09
C THR A 727 -19.11 -40.97 -36.53
N ALA A 728 -18.72 -42.02 -37.26
CA ALA A 728 -17.37 -42.43 -37.56
C ALA A 728 -16.65 -41.57 -38.62
N LEU A 729 -15.31 -41.56 -38.52
CA LEU A 729 -14.36 -41.07 -39.52
C LEU A 729 -14.30 -41.97 -40.77
N PRO A 730 -14.14 -41.37 -41.97
CA PRO A 730 -13.31 -41.93 -43.04
C PRO A 730 -12.09 -41.03 -43.38
N PRO A 731 -11.07 -41.56 -44.09
CA PRO A 731 -9.68 -41.14 -43.94
C PRO A 731 -9.22 -40.00 -44.86
N SER A 732 -8.12 -39.40 -44.44
CA SER A 732 -7.32 -38.36 -45.09
C SER A 732 -6.82 -38.75 -46.50
N PRO A 733 -6.61 -37.75 -47.39
CA PRO A 733 -5.46 -37.81 -48.28
C PRO A 733 -4.59 -36.54 -48.23
N ASN A 734 -3.29 -36.80 -48.15
CA ASN A 734 -2.17 -35.89 -48.36
C ASN A 734 -2.25 -35.11 -49.69
N GLY A 735 -1.85 -33.84 -49.66
CA GLY A 735 -1.52 -33.08 -50.86
C GLY A 735 -1.25 -31.60 -50.61
N GLN A 736 0.01 -31.23 -50.36
CA GLN A 736 0.55 -29.90 -50.69
C GLN A 736 1.09 -29.93 -52.13
N PRO A 737 1.47 -28.79 -52.75
CA PRO A 737 0.84 -27.46 -52.79
C PRO A 737 0.79 -26.93 -54.25
N LYS A 738 0.13 -25.78 -54.54
CA LYS A 738 0.59 -24.80 -55.56
C LYS A 738 -0.27 -23.53 -55.59
N VAL A 739 0.44 -22.43 -55.81
CA VAL A 739 0.04 -21.02 -55.86
C VAL A 739 -0.39 -20.64 -57.28
N ALA A 740 -1.43 -19.79 -57.44
CA ALA A 740 -1.39 -18.56 -58.27
C ALA A 740 -2.78 -17.91 -58.50
N ALA A 741 -2.87 -16.61 -58.16
CA ALA A 741 -3.55 -15.47 -58.81
C ALA A 741 -4.95 -15.67 -59.47
N SER A 742 -6.02 -15.06 -58.93
CA SER A 742 -6.47 -13.66 -59.13
C SER A 742 -7.35 -13.46 -60.38
N LEU A 743 -8.64 -13.16 -60.18
CA LEU A 743 -9.40 -12.00 -60.70
C LEU A 743 -10.93 -12.25 -60.77
N MET A 744 -11.66 -11.40 -60.04
CA MET A 744 -12.95 -10.75 -60.36
C MET A 744 -14.26 -11.55 -60.54
N ALA A 745 -15.18 -11.22 -59.61
CA ALA A 745 -16.65 -11.29 -59.51
C ALA A 745 -17.45 -11.02 -60.82
N PRO A 746 -18.76 -11.39 -60.95
CA PRO A 746 -19.89 -10.92 -60.10
C PRO A 746 -20.87 -12.04 -59.65
N LEU A 747 -21.39 -12.01 -58.42
CA LEU A 747 -22.53 -11.26 -57.86
C LEU A 747 -23.92 -11.78 -58.29
N ILE A 748 -24.76 -12.01 -57.27
CA ILE A 748 -26.24 -11.91 -57.19
C ILE A 748 -26.93 -13.24 -56.88
N ALA A 749 -27.28 -13.42 -55.60
CA ALA A 749 -28.50 -14.07 -55.07
C ALA A 749 -28.37 -14.58 -53.61
N VAL A 750 -27.54 -13.97 -52.76
CA VAL A 750 -27.68 -14.09 -51.28
C VAL A 750 -27.44 -12.72 -50.65
N VAL A 751 -28.23 -11.74 -51.07
CA VAL A 751 -28.47 -10.52 -50.31
C VAL A 751 -29.96 -10.57 -50.01
N LEU A 752 -30.31 -10.88 -48.76
CA LEU A 752 -31.57 -10.58 -48.05
C LEU A 752 -31.77 -11.60 -46.91
N ALA A 753 -30.95 -11.49 -45.84
CA ALA A 753 -31.31 -11.86 -44.45
C ALA A 753 -30.09 -11.84 -43.49
N LEU A 754 -29.30 -10.76 -43.48
CA LEU A 754 -28.42 -10.42 -42.35
C LEU A 754 -28.30 -8.89 -42.26
N ASN A 755 -29.43 -8.21 -42.03
CA ASN A 755 -29.37 -6.86 -41.45
C ASN A 755 -29.24 -7.04 -39.95
N GLN A 756 -27.99 -7.21 -39.46
CA GLN A 756 -27.70 -6.83 -38.09
C GLN A 756 -27.98 -5.34 -38.00
N VAL A 757 -29.06 -4.96 -37.32
CA VAL A 757 -29.31 -3.59 -36.92
C VAL A 757 -28.18 -3.22 -35.96
N GLN A 758 -27.13 -2.62 -36.49
CA GLN A 758 -26.08 -2.01 -35.69
C GLN A 758 -26.72 -0.81 -35.00
N ALA A 759 -27.11 -0.98 -33.74
CA ALA A 759 -27.68 0.10 -32.94
C ALA A 759 -26.76 1.32 -33.03
N ALA A 760 -27.32 2.47 -33.38
CA ALA A 760 -26.57 3.71 -33.52
C ALA A 760 -25.78 3.99 -32.23
N PRO A 761 -24.53 4.46 -32.31
CA PRO A 761 -23.72 4.73 -31.13
C PRO A 761 -24.42 5.79 -30.25
N GLN A 762 -24.46 5.54 -28.95
CA GLN A 762 -25.07 6.46 -27.99
C GLN A 762 -24.11 7.64 -27.75
N ILE A 763 -24.56 8.87 -28.03
CA ILE A 763 -23.72 10.06 -27.90
C ILE A 763 -24.01 10.79 -26.59
N PHE A 764 -23.01 10.84 -25.72
CA PHE A 764 -22.99 11.59 -24.47
C PHE A 764 -22.17 12.87 -24.66
N ASN A 765 -22.83 13.97 -25.00
CA ASN A 765 -22.17 15.26 -25.18
C ASN A 765 -21.93 15.93 -23.81
N VAL A 766 -20.68 16.22 -23.47
CA VAL A 766 -20.29 16.80 -22.17
C VAL A 766 -21.01 18.12 -21.85
N LEU A 767 -21.38 18.91 -22.86
CA LEU A 767 -22.14 20.16 -22.67
C LEU A 767 -23.53 19.89 -22.07
N LYS A 768 -24.17 18.77 -22.43
CA LYS A 768 -25.47 18.36 -21.85
C LYS A 768 -25.36 17.91 -20.40
N PHE A 769 -24.15 17.65 -19.92
CA PHE A 769 -23.87 17.29 -18.54
C PHE A 769 -23.33 18.48 -17.72
N GLY A 770 -23.35 19.69 -18.29
CA GLY A 770 -22.97 20.93 -17.61
C GLY A 770 -21.52 21.37 -17.82
N ALA A 771 -20.79 20.77 -18.77
CA ALA A 771 -19.45 21.24 -19.11
C ALA A 771 -19.47 22.61 -19.79
N SER A 772 -18.49 23.46 -19.48
CA SER A 772 -18.26 24.76 -20.08
C SER A 772 -16.89 24.81 -20.76
N GLY A 773 -16.90 25.12 -22.07
CA GLY A 773 -15.71 25.22 -22.92
C GLY A 773 -15.03 26.60 -22.90
N ASP A 774 -15.07 27.31 -21.77
CA ASP A 774 -14.58 28.69 -21.58
C ASP A 774 -13.11 28.79 -21.13
N GLY A 775 -12.46 27.67 -20.83
CA GLY A 775 -11.08 27.54 -20.35
C GLY A 775 -10.87 28.02 -18.91
N LYS A 776 -11.93 28.25 -18.14
CA LYS A 776 -11.89 28.80 -16.77
C LYS A 776 -12.71 27.97 -15.78
N THR A 777 -13.86 27.47 -16.19
CA THR A 777 -14.76 26.67 -15.36
C THR A 777 -14.18 25.27 -15.20
N ASP A 778 -14.11 24.77 -13.96
CA ASP A 778 -13.69 23.39 -13.71
C ASP A 778 -14.73 22.38 -14.22
N ASN A 779 -14.30 21.53 -15.14
CA ASN A 779 -15.13 20.54 -15.81
C ASN A 779 -15.02 19.13 -15.20
N SER A 780 -14.33 18.93 -14.08
CA SER A 780 -14.16 17.58 -13.52
C SER A 780 -15.48 16.93 -13.12
N LYS A 781 -16.40 17.67 -12.51
CA LYS A 781 -17.74 17.17 -12.18
C LYS A 781 -18.58 16.75 -13.41
N PRO A 782 -18.77 17.60 -14.44
CA PRO A 782 -19.53 17.19 -15.62
C PRO A 782 -18.86 16.04 -16.40
N PHE A 783 -17.53 15.99 -16.44
CA PHE A 783 -16.79 14.89 -17.06
C PHE A 783 -16.91 13.57 -16.27
N GLY A 784 -16.91 13.63 -14.93
CA GLY A 784 -17.18 12.45 -14.09
C GLY A 784 -18.59 11.91 -14.29
N ASN A 785 -19.59 12.81 -14.34
CA ASN A 785 -20.99 12.44 -14.53
C ASN A 785 -21.25 11.80 -15.90
N VAL A 786 -20.74 12.41 -16.97
CA VAL A 786 -20.90 11.88 -18.32
C VAL A 786 -20.18 10.53 -18.48
N TRP A 787 -19.01 10.36 -17.85
CA TRP A 787 -18.31 9.08 -17.81
C TRP A 787 -19.12 8.02 -17.09
N LYS A 788 -19.60 8.27 -15.85
CA LYS A 788 -20.42 7.32 -15.10
C LYS A 788 -21.65 6.89 -15.90
N LYS A 789 -22.32 7.84 -16.57
CA LYS A 789 -23.49 7.54 -17.40
C LYS A 789 -23.14 6.69 -18.62
N ALA A 790 -22.13 7.09 -19.39
CA ALA A 790 -21.70 6.34 -20.57
C ALA A 790 -21.17 4.94 -20.20
N CYS A 791 -20.42 4.83 -19.11
CA CYS A 791 -19.82 3.59 -18.63
C CYS A 791 -20.88 2.59 -18.13
N SER A 792 -21.95 3.09 -17.51
CA SER A 792 -23.11 2.27 -17.14
C SER A 792 -24.03 1.88 -18.31
N SER A 793 -23.78 2.40 -19.52
CA SER A 793 -24.61 2.13 -20.71
C SER A 793 -24.02 0.99 -21.53
N GLY A 794 -24.86 0.03 -21.96
CA GLY A 794 -24.43 -1.06 -22.84
C GLY A 794 -24.20 -0.60 -24.30
N GLY A 795 -23.49 -1.40 -25.09
CA GLY A 795 -23.24 -1.12 -26.52
C GLY A 795 -22.05 -0.20 -26.79
N ASN A 796 -22.10 0.58 -27.87
CA ASN A 796 -21.04 1.52 -28.24
C ASN A 796 -21.40 2.94 -27.80
N ASN A 797 -20.66 3.47 -26.84
CA ASN A 797 -20.89 4.79 -26.26
C ASN A 797 -19.84 5.78 -26.76
N VAL A 798 -20.26 6.99 -27.11
CA VAL A 798 -19.38 8.08 -27.54
C VAL A 798 -19.53 9.22 -26.55
N ILE A 799 -18.49 9.48 -25.75
CA ILE A 799 -18.40 10.72 -24.98
C ILE A 799 -17.84 11.79 -25.93
N LEU A 800 -18.70 12.73 -26.32
CA LEU A 800 -18.34 13.79 -27.25
C LEU A 800 -17.94 15.05 -26.48
N ILE A 801 -16.72 15.53 -26.71
CA ILE A 801 -16.19 16.80 -26.21
C ILE A 801 -16.07 17.75 -27.40
N PRO A 802 -17.05 18.65 -27.61
CA PRO A 802 -17.05 19.58 -28.74
C PRO A 802 -15.87 20.56 -28.70
N LYS A 803 -15.68 21.31 -29.78
CA LYS A 803 -14.71 22.43 -29.81
C LYS A 803 -14.97 23.39 -28.65
N GLY A 804 -13.90 23.88 -28.04
CA GLY A 804 -13.89 24.69 -26.82
C GLY A 804 -12.62 24.39 -26.02
N THR A 805 -12.34 25.17 -24.98
CA THR A 805 -11.30 24.80 -24.02
C THR A 805 -11.93 24.47 -22.68
N TYR A 806 -11.64 23.30 -22.12
CA TYR A 806 -12.22 22.84 -20.88
C TYR A 806 -11.10 22.77 -19.85
N LEU A 807 -11.14 23.66 -18.86
CA LEU A 807 -10.29 23.50 -17.68
C LEU A 807 -10.77 22.24 -16.96
N LEU A 808 -9.87 21.29 -16.75
CA LEU A 808 -10.21 20.00 -16.15
C LEU A 808 -9.21 19.74 -15.02
N ARG A 809 -9.69 19.69 -13.77
CA ARG A 809 -8.85 19.27 -12.64
C ARG A 809 -8.55 17.77 -12.70
N PRO A 810 -7.54 17.28 -11.93
CA PRO A 810 -7.21 15.87 -11.88
C PRO A 810 -8.44 14.97 -11.71
N ILE A 811 -8.54 13.92 -12.53
CA ILE A 811 -9.71 13.06 -12.59
C ILE A 811 -9.35 11.62 -12.98
N LYS A 812 -10.09 10.68 -12.39
CA LYS A 812 -10.02 9.25 -12.70
C LYS A 812 -11.32 8.80 -13.37
N PHE A 813 -11.19 8.24 -14.55
CA PHE A 813 -12.21 7.52 -15.28
C PHE A 813 -12.06 6.03 -14.99
N ILE A 814 -12.79 5.59 -13.98
CA ILE A 814 -12.75 4.21 -13.50
C ILE A 814 -13.81 3.42 -14.26
N GLY A 815 -13.38 2.30 -14.80
CA GLY A 815 -14.27 1.29 -15.35
C GLY A 815 -14.34 0.09 -14.43
N GLU A 816 -14.64 -1.07 -14.96
CA GLU A 816 -15.10 -1.37 -16.31
C GLU A 816 -16.50 -0.84 -16.62
N CYS A 817 -16.71 -0.72 -17.93
CA CYS A 817 -17.90 -0.18 -18.53
C CYS A 817 -18.67 -1.29 -19.23
N LYS A 818 -20.00 -1.26 -19.13
CA LYS A 818 -20.91 -2.24 -19.77
C LYS A 818 -20.77 -2.25 -21.29
N GLY A 819 -20.29 -1.16 -21.88
CA GLY A 819 -20.09 -0.97 -23.30
C GLY A 819 -18.72 -0.39 -23.63
N ALA A 820 -18.33 -0.48 -24.90
CA ALA A 820 -17.13 0.19 -25.39
C ALA A 820 -17.30 1.71 -25.28
N ILE A 821 -16.24 2.43 -24.91
CA ILE A 821 -16.27 3.89 -24.81
C ILE A 821 -15.35 4.49 -25.86
N THR A 822 -15.91 5.36 -26.69
CA THR A 822 -15.15 6.30 -27.50
C THR A 822 -15.11 7.65 -26.80
N PHE A 823 -13.94 8.03 -26.28
CA PHE A 823 -13.67 9.35 -25.75
C PHE A 823 -13.26 10.27 -26.92
N ASN A 824 -14.25 10.96 -27.50
CA ASN A 824 -14.10 11.74 -28.74
C ASN A 824 -13.87 13.22 -28.45
N ILE A 825 -12.65 13.68 -28.65
CA ILE A 825 -12.18 15.01 -28.29
C ILE A 825 -12.02 15.86 -29.55
N LYS A 826 -12.81 16.94 -29.65
CA LYS A 826 -12.69 17.97 -30.69
C LYS A 826 -12.13 19.30 -30.17
N GLY A 827 -12.19 19.52 -28.86
CA GLY A 827 -11.65 20.70 -28.19
C GLY A 827 -10.27 20.48 -27.55
N THR A 828 -9.94 21.38 -26.63
CA THR A 828 -8.74 21.31 -25.79
C THR A 828 -9.16 21.03 -24.36
N LEU A 829 -8.63 19.96 -23.75
CA LEU A 829 -8.63 19.82 -22.30
C LEU A 829 -7.39 20.52 -21.77
N ARG A 830 -7.53 21.36 -20.75
CA ARG A 830 -6.44 22.17 -20.20
C ARG A 830 -6.27 21.87 -18.71
N ALA A 831 -5.05 21.56 -18.29
CA ALA A 831 -4.75 21.30 -16.90
C ALA A 831 -4.75 22.61 -16.08
N PRO A 832 -5.08 22.55 -14.77
CA PRO A 832 -4.93 23.69 -13.87
C PRO A 832 -3.46 24.01 -13.62
N THR A 833 -3.13 25.26 -13.30
CA THR A 833 -1.75 25.68 -12.95
C THR A 833 -1.54 25.88 -11.45
N ASP A 834 -2.56 25.62 -10.62
CA ASP A 834 -2.46 25.74 -9.17
C ASP A 834 -1.63 24.62 -8.55
N ASN A 835 -0.96 24.92 -7.43
CA ASN A 835 -0.08 23.98 -6.76
C ASN A 835 -0.83 22.73 -6.26
N ALA A 836 -2.06 22.87 -5.77
CA ALA A 836 -2.85 21.76 -5.23
C ALA A 836 -3.16 20.67 -6.28
N SER A 837 -3.23 21.07 -7.55
CA SER A 837 -3.48 20.17 -8.68
C SER A 837 -2.19 19.75 -9.42
N THR A 838 -1.03 20.16 -8.92
CA THR A 838 0.26 20.08 -9.65
C THR A 838 1.37 19.45 -8.82
N ILE A 839 1.48 19.75 -7.52
CA ILE A 839 2.58 19.30 -6.66
C ILE A 839 2.06 18.18 -5.75
N GLY A 840 2.74 17.04 -5.75
CA GLY A 840 2.33 15.86 -4.97
C GLY A 840 1.17 15.08 -5.60
N VAL A 841 0.85 15.36 -6.86
CA VAL A 841 -0.20 14.69 -7.63
C VAL A 841 0.49 13.90 -8.75
N ASP A 842 0.20 12.60 -8.87
CA ASP A 842 0.90 11.69 -9.81
C ASP A 842 0.22 11.57 -11.19
N HIS A 843 -0.98 12.11 -11.36
CA HIS A 843 -1.74 12.06 -12.62
C HIS A 843 -2.65 13.28 -12.82
N TRP A 844 -2.93 13.62 -14.08
CA TRP A 844 -3.98 14.55 -14.45
C TRP A 844 -5.24 13.80 -14.90
N ILE A 845 -5.17 12.97 -15.94
CA ILE A 845 -6.31 12.17 -16.40
C ILE A 845 -5.92 10.70 -16.39
N THR A 846 -6.63 9.91 -15.58
CA THR A 846 -6.39 8.46 -15.50
C THR A 846 -7.56 7.67 -16.04
N PHE A 847 -7.29 6.69 -16.90
CA PHE A 847 -8.23 5.61 -17.24
C PHE A 847 -7.78 4.34 -16.52
N ARG A 848 -8.65 3.78 -15.68
CA ARG A 848 -8.31 2.62 -14.85
C ARG A 848 -9.36 1.52 -14.96
N TYR A 849 -8.91 0.28 -15.15
CA TYR A 849 -9.78 -0.90 -15.33
C TYR A 849 -10.78 -0.70 -16.47
N VAL A 850 -10.32 -0.27 -17.65
CA VAL A 850 -11.20 -0.03 -18.80
C VAL A 850 -10.86 -0.98 -19.93
N HIS A 851 -11.89 -1.57 -20.53
CA HIS A 851 -11.78 -2.46 -21.68
C HIS A 851 -12.44 -1.83 -22.92
N ARG A 852 -11.82 -1.95 -24.10
CA ARG A 852 -12.32 -1.37 -25.37
C ARG A 852 -12.51 0.15 -25.33
N LEU A 853 -11.54 0.87 -24.77
CA LEU A 853 -11.47 2.32 -24.81
C LEU A 853 -10.89 2.79 -26.14
N VAL A 854 -11.53 3.77 -26.77
CA VAL A 854 -11.01 4.49 -27.94
C VAL A 854 -10.89 5.97 -27.60
N ILE A 855 -9.67 6.49 -27.48
CA ILE A 855 -9.43 7.93 -27.35
C ILE A 855 -9.09 8.48 -28.73
N THR A 856 -9.92 9.40 -29.23
CA THR A 856 -9.72 9.97 -30.57
C THR A 856 -10.35 11.34 -30.72
N GLY A 857 -10.37 11.87 -31.95
CA GLY A 857 -11.14 13.05 -32.32
C GLY A 857 -10.30 14.20 -32.88
N GLY A 858 -8.98 14.19 -32.68
CA GLY A 858 -8.06 15.25 -33.10
C GLY A 858 -7.83 16.36 -32.08
N GLY A 859 -8.44 16.27 -30.90
CA GLY A 859 -8.32 17.25 -29.83
C GLY A 859 -6.97 17.24 -29.11
N THR A 860 -6.81 18.20 -28.20
CA THR A 860 -5.55 18.50 -27.51
C THR A 860 -5.68 18.30 -26.01
N PHE A 861 -4.69 17.66 -25.40
CA PHE A 861 -4.42 17.69 -23.97
C PHE A 861 -3.30 18.70 -23.72
N ASP A 862 -3.62 19.78 -23.01
CA ASP A 862 -2.69 20.85 -22.67
C ASP A 862 -2.32 20.74 -21.18
N GLY A 863 -1.14 20.18 -20.90
CA GLY A 863 -0.70 19.82 -19.56
C GLY A 863 -0.21 21.01 -18.72
N GLN A 864 0.02 22.17 -19.33
CA GLN A 864 0.52 23.39 -18.68
C GLN A 864 1.82 23.17 -17.88
N GLY A 865 2.73 22.37 -18.43
CA GLY A 865 4.02 21.97 -17.85
C GLY A 865 4.87 23.09 -17.27
N PRO A 866 5.02 24.27 -17.92
CA PRO A 866 5.80 25.38 -17.38
C PRO A 866 5.40 25.83 -15.98
N SER A 867 4.15 25.59 -15.55
CA SER A 867 3.72 25.91 -14.19
C SER A 867 4.26 24.95 -13.12
N ALA A 868 4.80 23.79 -13.53
CA ALA A 868 5.25 22.73 -12.63
C ALA A 868 6.76 22.50 -12.68
N TRP A 869 7.40 22.68 -13.84
CA TRP A 869 8.82 22.36 -14.03
C TRP A 869 9.79 23.03 -13.03
N PRO A 870 9.59 24.29 -12.59
CA PRO A 870 10.44 24.89 -11.56
C PRO A 870 10.40 24.18 -10.21
N TYR A 871 9.38 23.35 -9.97
CA TYR A 871 9.17 22.58 -8.74
C TYR A 871 9.55 21.10 -8.89
N ASN A 872 10.09 20.68 -10.04
CA ASN A 872 10.53 19.31 -10.25
C ASN A 872 11.81 19.04 -9.45
N VAL A 873 11.65 18.49 -8.25
CA VAL A 873 12.71 18.04 -7.35
C VAL A 873 12.85 16.51 -7.34
N CYS A 874 12.33 15.83 -8.35
CA CYS A 874 12.17 14.37 -8.35
C CYS A 874 13.50 13.60 -8.45
N ARG A 875 14.60 14.29 -8.74
CA ARG A 875 15.96 13.74 -8.63
C ARG A 875 16.50 13.76 -7.20
N GLN A 876 16.09 14.73 -6.39
CA GLN A 876 16.56 14.91 -5.01
C GLN A 876 15.66 14.19 -4.01
N ASP A 877 14.35 14.33 -4.20
CA ASP A 877 13.31 13.82 -3.33
C ASP A 877 12.58 12.63 -3.99
N PRO A 878 12.69 11.40 -3.45
CA PRO A 878 11.98 10.24 -3.98
C PRO A 878 10.46 10.31 -3.82
N ASN A 879 9.93 11.22 -2.98
CA ASN A 879 8.49 11.43 -2.78
C ASN A 879 7.91 12.51 -3.71
N CYS A 880 8.76 13.15 -4.51
CA CYS A 880 8.31 14.10 -5.51
C CYS A 880 7.38 13.43 -6.52
N SER A 881 6.26 14.08 -6.78
CA SER A 881 5.30 13.63 -7.78
C SER A 881 4.70 14.81 -8.52
N LEU A 882 4.79 14.75 -9.85
CA LEU A 882 4.20 15.71 -10.77
C LEU A 882 3.26 14.95 -11.72
N PRO A 883 2.13 15.55 -12.11
CA PRO A 883 1.05 14.79 -12.73
C PRO A 883 1.39 14.44 -14.17
N VAL A 884 1.30 13.14 -14.46
CA VAL A 884 1.31 12.61 -15.83
C VAL A 884 0.05 13.07 -16.57
N THR A 885 0.15 13.44 -17.85
CA THR A 885 -1.01 13.95 -18.62
C THR A 885 -2.10 12.89 -18.81
N LEU A 886 -1.75 11.72 -19.39
CA LEU A 886 -2.64 10.56 -19.48
C LEU A 886 -2.01 9.35 -18.81
N ARG A 887 -2.72 8.77 -17.84
CA ARG A 887 -2.32 7.51 -17.20
C ARG A 887 -3.32 6.41 -17.53
N PHE A 888 -2.81 5.23 -17.86
CA PHE A 888 -3.58 4.04 -18.18
C PHE A 888 -3.14 2.95 -17.21
N ASP A 889 -4.03 2.59 -16.29
CA ASP A 889 -3.79 1.56 -15.30
C ASP A 889 -4.71 0.37 -15.58
N PHE A 890 -4.14 -0.77 -15.96
CA PHE A 890 -4.92 -2.01 -16.23
C PHE A 890 -5.96 -1.83 -17.34
N VAL A 891 -5.60 -1.15 -18.42
CA VAL A 891 -6.44 -0.94 -19.60
C VAL A 891 -6.17 -2.02 -20.65
N MET A 892 -7.23 -2.54 -21.25
CA MET A 892 -7.16 -3.68 -22.17
C MET A 892 -7.87 -3.43 -23.51
N ASN A 893 -7.34 -4.00 -24.59
CA ASN A 893 -7.95 -4.03 -25.94
C ASN A 893 -8.38 -2.63 -26.40
N SER A 894 -7.48 -1.66 -26.33
CA SER A 894 -7.81 -0.24 -26.43
C SER A 894 -6.99 0.49 -27.49
N GLN A 895 -7.47 1.64 -27.94
CA GLN A 895 -6.83 2.45 -28.97
C GLN A 895 -6.74 3.92 -28.57
N ILE A 896 -5.57 4.51 -28.77
CA ILE A 896 -5.34 5.94 -28.69
C ILE A 896 -4.92 6.40 -30.08
N ASN A 897 -5.76 7.19 -30.74
CA ASN A 897 -5.54 7.54 -32.14
C ASN A 897 -5.85 9.01 -32.43
N ARG A 898 -4.94 9.70 -33.13
CA ARG A 898 -5.11 11.10 -33.56
C ARG A 898 -5.42 12.04 -32.40
N ILE A 899 -4.52 12.13 -31.44
CA ILE A 899 -4.57 13.14 -30.38
C ILE A 899 -3.27 13.92 -30.30
N THR A 900 -3.36 15.14 -29.78
CA THR A 900 -2.19 15.97 -29.48
C THR A 900 -2.05 16.11 -27.97
N SER A 901 -0.85 15.92 -27.43
CA SER A 901 -0.51 16.20 -26.03
C SER A 901 0.63 17.21 -25.99
N ILE A 902 0.43 18.33 -25.30
CA ILE A 902 1.41 19.42 -25.21
C ILE A 902 1.78 19.72 -23.77
N ASP A 903 3.06 20.02 -23.55
CA ASP A 903 3.63 20.54 -22.31
C ASP A 903 3.14 19.78 -21.07
N SER A 904 3.46 18.49 -20.96
CA SER A 904 3.13 17.75 -19.74
C SER A 904 3.99 18.24 -18.57
N LYS A 905 3.44 18.15 -17.35
CA LYS A 905 4.16 18.49 -16.10
C LYS A 905 5.16 17.41 -15.69
N SER A 906 4.92 16.19 -16.16
CA SER A 906 5.73 14.98 -16.02
C SER A 906 5.61 14.20 -17.33
N PHE A 907 5.52 12.87 -17.32
CA PHE A 907 5.29 12.08 -18.52
C PHE A 907 4.01 12.52 -19.25
N HIS A 908 4.01 12.45 -20.58
CA HIS A 908 2.79 12.66 -21.36
C HIS A 908 1.87 11.46 -21.17
N PHE A 909 2.30 10.25 -21.57
CA PHE A 909 1.53 9.01 -21.38
C PHE A 909 2.26 8.02 -20.46
N ASN A 910 1.56 7.48 -19.47
CA ASN A 910 2.04 6.36 -18.64
C ASN A 910 1.11 5.14 -18.82
N ILE A 911 1.68 4.03 -19.28
CA ILE A 911 1.00 2.77 -19.60
C ILE A 911 1.47 1.70 -18.60
N PHE A 912 0.60 1.33 -17.67
CA PHE A 912 0.92 0.43 -16.57
C PHE A 912 -0.10 -0.72 -16.45
N GLY A 913 0.36 -1.96 -16.33
CA GLY A 913 -0.54 -3.12 -16.17
C GLY A 913 -1.41 -3.41 -17.41
N CYS A 914 -1.08 -2.85 -18.58
CA CYS A 914 -1.97 -2.81 -19.74
C CYS A 914 -1.73 -3.96 -20.73
N LYS A 915 -2.74 -4.27 -21.56
CA LYS A 915 -2.65 -5.30 -22.59
C LYS A 915 -3.36 -4.93 -23.90
N ASP A 916 -2.73 -5.23 -25.04
CA ASP A 916 -3.28 -4.99 -26.38
C ASP A 916 -3.75 -3.54 -26.57
N ILE A 917 -2.80 -2.61 -26.51
CA ILE A 917 -3.05 -1.19 -26.74
C ILE A 917 -2.36 -0.72 -28.01
N LYS A 918 -3.11 -0.02 -28.87
CA LYS A 918 -2.60 0.61 -30.09
C LYS A 918 -2.58 2.13 -29.94
N ILE A 919 -1.40 2.73 -30.00
CA ILE A 919 -1.17 4.17 -29.95
C ILE A 919 -0.70 4.62 -31.34
N GLN A 920 -1.51 5.39 -32.06
CA GLN A 920 -1.29 5.68 -33.47
C GLN A 920 -1.56 7.14 -33.80
N ASN A 921 -0.79 7.72 -34.73
CA ASN A 921 -1.03 9.09 -35.22
C ASN A 921 -1.08 10.13 -34.09
N VAL A 922 -0.29 9.94 -33.01
CA VAL A 922 -0.26 10.90 -31.91
C VAL A 922 0.84 11.93 -32.14
N THR A 923 0.59 13.14 -31.64
CA THR A 923 1.60 14.22 -31.61
C THR A 923 1.85 14.61 -30.16
N ILE A 924 3.06 14.39 -29.67
CA ILE A 924 3.49 14.73 -28.31
C ILE A 924 4.59 15.78 -28.41
N ARG A 925 4.41 16.93 -27.74
CA ARG A 925 5.34 18.06 -27.82
C ARG A 925 5.56 18.73 -26.47
N ALA A 926 6.82 18.90 -26.08
CA ALA A 926 7.28 19.78 -25.01
C ALA A 926 8.67 20.35 -25.38
N PRO A 927 9.13 21.44 -24.75
CA PRO A 927 10.49 21.96 -24.95
C PRO A 927 11.57 20.90 -24.69
N GLY A 928 12.69 20.97 -25.42
CA GLY A 928 13.78 19.98 -25.27
C GLY A 928 14.51 20.04 -23.91
N ASP A 929 14.25 21.08 -23.13
CA ASP A 929 14.78 21.32 -21.78
C ASP A 929 13.74 21.10 -20.67
N SER A 930 12.52 20.62 -20.99
CA SER A 930 11.52 20.31 -19.98
C SER A 930 11.89 19.08 -19.14
N PRO A 931 11.88 19.15 -17.81
CA PRO A 931 12.42 18.11 -16.96
C PRO A 931 11.46 16.91 -16.82
N ASN A 932 11.96 15.70 -17.11
CA ASN A 932 11.24 14.42 -16.93
C ASN A 932 9.90 14.32 -17.68
N THR A 933 9.82 14.91 -18.87
CA THR A 933 8.61 14.86 -19.70
C THR A 933 8.66 13.72 -20.71
N ASP A 934 8.79 12.47 -20.26
CA ASP A 934 8.77 11.29 -21.15
C ASP A 934 7.53 11.35 -22.07
N GLY A 935 7.68 10.97 -23.33
CA GLY A 935 6.56 10.89 -24.27
C GLY A 935 5.61 9.76 -23.89
N ILE A 936 6.07 8.51 -23.99
CA ILE A 936 5.29 7.33 -23.62
C ILE A 936 6.13 6.42 -22.72
N HIS A 937 5.72 6.25 -21.48
CA HIS A 937 6.34 5.35 -20.52
C HIS A 937 5.51 4.06 -20.40
N ILE A 938 6.13 2.89 -20.58
CA ILE A 938 5.46 1.58 -20.61
C ILE A 938 6.11 0.65 -19.58
N ALA A 939 5.35 0.19 -18.59
CA ALA A 939 5.80 -0.75 -17.58
C ALA A 939 4.72 -1.80 -17.28
N ASP A 940 5.14 -3.00 -16.88
CA ASP A 940 4.27 -4.13 -16.55
C ASP A 940 3.12 -4.35 -17.56
N SER A 941 3.44 -4.23 -18.85
CA SER A 941 2.45 -4.19 -19.93
C SER A 941 2.88 -5.09 -21.09
N THR A 942 1.90 -5.71 -21.75
CA THR A 942 2.14 -6.66 -22.83
C THR A 942 1.37 -6.31 -24.11
N ASP A 943 1.93 -6.58 -25.28
CA ASP A 943 1.28 -6.39 -26.58
C ASP A 943 0.94 -4.90 -26.88
N ILE A 944 1.87 -3.98 -26.62
CA ILE A 944 1.67 -2.55 -26.90
C ILE A 944 2.28 -2.17 -28.25
N GLN A 945 1.52 -1.45 -29.06
CA GLN A 945 1.94 -0.98 -30.38
C GLN A 945 1.93 0.54 -30.42
N VAL A 946 3.05 1.15 -30.76
CA VAL A 946 3.18 2.60 -31.02
C VAL A 946 3.55 2.79 -32.48
N SER A 947 2.71 3.50 -33.25
CA SER A 947 2.99 3.72 -34.67
C SER A 947 2.68 5.13 -35.18
N ASP A 948 3.37 5.53 -36.25
CA ASP A 948 3.02 6.68 -37.10
C ASP A 948 2.87 7.99 -36.32
N SER A 949 3.79 8.26 -35.39
CA SER A 949 3.64 9.32 -34.39
C SER A 949 4.83 10.29 -34.38
N ASN A 950 4.59 11.53 -33.92
CA ASN A 950 5.62 12.55 -33.76
C ASN A 950 5.76 12.90 -32.27
N ILE A 951 6.93 12.65 -31.70
CA ILE A 951 7.19 12.79 -30.27
C ILE A 951 8.45 13.62 -30.07
N GLY A 952 8.35 14.76 -29.39
CA GLY A 952 9.50 15.58 -29.01
C GLY A 952 9.28 16.19 -27.64
N THR A 953 10.20 15.97 -26.70
CA THR A 953 10.08 16.40 -25.31
C THR A 953 11.47 16.65 -24.72
N GLY A 954 11.58 16.91 -23.42
CA GLY A 954 12.88 16.98 -22.74
C GLY A 954 13.40 15.65 -22.16
N ASP A 955 12.71 14.53 -22.37
CA ASP A 955 13.19 13.20 -21.91
C ASP A 955 12.87 12.09 -22.94
N ASP A 956 12.74 10.83 -22.51
CA ASP A 956 12.56 9.67 -23.39
C ASP A 956 11.34 9.80 -24.31
N CYS A 957 11.49 9.54 -25.61
CA CYS A 957 10.35 9.51 -26.55
C CYS A 957 9.42 8.35 -26.22
N VAL A 958 9.99 7.15 -26.10
CA VAL A 958 9.30 5.96 -25.58
C VAL A 958 10.26 5.22 -24.65
N ALA A 959 9.83 4.97 -23.43
CA ALA A 959 10.58 4.25 -22.41
C ALA A 959 9.89 2.92 -22.05
N MET A 960 10.67 1.84 -21.97
CA MET A 960 10.21 0.51 -21.60
C MET A 960 10.83 0.14 -20.25
N GLY A 961 10.01 0.19 -19.20
CA GLY A 961 10.38 -0.16 -17.83
C GLY A 961 10.20 -1.64 -17.51
N PRO A 962 10.45 -2.04 -16.24
CA PRO A 962 10.26 -3.41 -15.78
C PRO A 962 8.92 -4.04 -16.16
N GLY A 963 8.95 -5.31 -16.56
CA GLY A 963 7.75 -6.07 -16.94
C GLY A 963 7.20 -5.79 -18.34
N ALA A 964 7.79 -4.86 -19.11
CA ALA A 964 7.39 -4.62 -20.49
C ALA A 964 7.71 -5.83 -21.40
N ARG A 965 6.69 -6.34 -22.12
CA ARG A 965 6.82 -7.52 -22.97
C ARG A 965 6.10 -7.38 -24.32
N ASN A 966 6.74 -7.78 -25.41
CA ASN A 966 6.13 -7.72 -26.75
C ASN A 966 5.66 -6.30 -27.11
N ILE A 967 6.61 -5.36 -27.11
CA ILE A 967 6.36 -3.96 -27.46
C ILE A 967 6.88 -3.68 -28.86
N ASN A 968 6.06 -3.09 -29.71
CA ASN A 968 6.43 -2.75 -31.09
C ASN A 968 6.26 -1.25 -31.35
N VAL A 969 7.36 -0.57 -31.66
CA VAL A 969 7.41 0.84 -32.01
C VAL A 969 7.80 0.97 -33.47
N SER A 970 7.00 1.67 -34.29
CA SER A 970 7.32 1.82 -35.72
C SER A 970 6.92 3.15 -36.33
N ASN A 971 7.66 3.64 -37.31
CA ASN A 971 7.34 4.89 -38.03
C ASN A 971 7.19 6.10 -37.09
N VAL A 972 8.04 6.20 -36.06
CA VAL A 972 8.02 7.32 -35.10
C VAL A 972 9.13 8.31 -35.43
N ASN A 973 8.77 9.60 -35.51
CA ASN A 973 9.72 10.71 -35.50
C ASN A 973 9.92 11.16 -34.06
N CYS A 974 11.14 11.01 -33.55
CA CYS A 974 11.53 11.33 -32.19
C CYS A 974 12.53 12.49 -32.18
N GLY A 975 12.29 13.52 -31.37
CA GLY A 975 13.24 14.61 -31.18
C GLY A 975 12.61 16.01 -31.08
N PRO A 976 13.12 16.89 -30.19
CA PRO A 976 14.22 16.67 -29.23
C PRO A 976 13.86 15.70 -28.09
N GLY A 977 14.81 15.35 -27.22
CA GLY A 977 14.60 14.45 -26.06
C GLY A 977 15.71 13.41 -25.86
N HIS A 978 15.40 12.27 -25.24
CA HIS A 978 16.36 11.20 -24.89
C HIS A 978 16.21 9.91 -25.71
N GLY A 979 15.40 9.91 -26.78
CA GLY A 979 15.33 8.78 -27.72
C GLY A 979 14.47 7.61 -27.22
N PHE A 980 14.78 6.40 -27.69
CA PHE A 980 14.12 5.16 -27.28
C PHE A 980 14.93 4.47 -26.20
N SER A 981 14.34 4.25 -25.03
CA SER A 981 15.05 3.76 -23.85
C SER A 981 14.45 2.48 -23.27
N ILE A 982 15.31 1.52 -22.94
CA ILE A 982 15.00 0.40 -22.06
C ILE A 982 15.55 0.71 -20.65
N GLY A 983 14.70 0.61 -19.63
CA GLY A 983 15.04 0.85 -18.23
C GLY A 983 14.71 2.26 -17.71
N SER A 984 15.20 2.66 -16.53
CA SER A 984 16.27 1.98 -15.79
C SER A 984 15.84 0.65 -15.18
N LEU A 985 16.63 -0.40 -15.39
CA LEU A 985 16.45 -1.73 -14.81
C LEU A 985 17.40 -2.00 -13.64
N GLY A 986 17.10 -2.98 -12.80
CA GLY A 986 17.89 -3.38 -11.65
C GLY A 986 17.76 -2.43 -10.46
N GLY A 987 16.64 -1.72 -10.35
CA GLY A 987 16.41 -0.74 -9.28
C GLY A 987 15.87 -1.34 -7.99
N THR A 988 15.14 -2.45 -8.08
CA THR A 988 14.46 -3.09 -6.94
C THR A 988 14.65 -4.61 -6.95
N PRO A 989 14.54 -5.29 -5.78
CA PRO A 989 14.48 -6.75 -5.74
C PRO A 989 13.31 -7.30 -6.57
N ASN A 990 13.48 -8.50 -7.15
CA ASN A 990 12.44 -9.24 -7.89
C ASN A 990 11.81 -8.47 -9.06
N GLU A 991 12.57 -7.55 -9.67
CA GLU A 991 12.13 -6.79 -10.84
C GLU A 991 11.79 -7.71 -12.03
N LEU A 992 10.65 -7.45 -12.69
CA LEU A 992 10.20 -8.24 -13.84
C LEU A 992 11.06 -8.01 -15.08
N ASN A 993 11.23 -9.05 -15.88
CA ASN A 993 12.04 -9.02 -17.09
C ASN A 993 11.44 -8.11 -18.18
N VAL A 994 12.32 -7.57 -19.02
CA VAL A 994 11.93 -6.86 -20.25
C VAL A 994 12.29 -7.72 -21.45
N THR A 995 11.30 -8.09 -22.26
CA THR A 995 11.52 -9.04 -23.37
C THR A 995 10.73 -8.71 -24.63
N LYS A 996 11.27 -9.08 -25.80
CA LYS A 996 10.58 -8.96 -27.10
C LYS A 996 10.23 -7.52 -27.42
N ILE A 997 11.24 -6.68 -27.58
CA ILE A 997 11.05 -5.26 -27.90
C ILE A 997 11.55 -4.99 -29.31
N THR A 998 10.69 -4.43 -30.15
CA THR A 998 11.03 -4.07 -31.53
C THR A 998 10.81 -2.58 -31.74
N VAL A 999 11.84 -1.88 -32.19
CA VAL A 999 11.76 -0.48 -32.64
C VAL A 999 12.27 -0.42 -34.08
N ARG A 1000 11.42 0.02 -35.02
CA ARG A 1000 11.77 -0.03 -36.44
C ARG A 1000 11.29 1.15 -37.26
N ASN A 1001 12.02 1.49 -38.33
CA ASN A 1001 11.62 2.55 -39.28
C ASN A 1001 11.41 3.91 -38.58
N CYS A 1002 12.27 4.28 -37.63
CA CYS A 1002 12.13 5.51 -36.86
C CYS A 1002 13.22 6.52 -37.21
N ASN A 1003 12.91 7.81 -37.04
CA ASN A 1003 13.85 8.91 -37.22
C ASN A 1003 14.09 9.58 -35.87
N LEU A 1004 15.35 9.82 -35.51
CA LEU A 1004 15.75 10.55 -34.32
C LEU A 1004 16.51 11.81 -34.72
N THR A 1005 16.08 12.98 -34.24
CA THR A 1005 16.72 14.26 -34.58
C THR A 1005 17.02 15.07 -33.33
N GLY A 1006 18.28 15.44 -33.11
CA GLY A 1006 18.68 16.32 -32.01
C GLY A 1006 18.40 15.77 -30.61
N THR A 1007 18.41 14.44 -30.44
CA THR A 1007 18.21 13.79 -29.14
C THR A 1007 19.54 13.54 -28.42
N LEU A 1008 19.52 13.51 -27.09
CA LEU A 1008 20.69 13.18 -26.26
C LEU A 1008 21.13 11.72 -26.45
N CYS A 1009 20.17 10.82 -26.62
CA CYS A 1009 20.42 9.41 -26.90
C CYS A 1009 19.56 8.96 -28.07
N GLY A 1010 20.04 7.95 -28.80
CA GLY A 1010 19.28 7.31 -29.86
C GLY A 1010 18.55 6.08 -29.34
N LEU A 1011 19.29 4.97 -29.27
CA LEU A 1011 18.83 3.66 -28.83
C LEU A 1011 19.57 3.31 -27.54
N ARG A 1012 18.87 3.38 -26.39
CA ARG A 1012 19.49 3.34 -25.07
C ARG A 1012 19.00 2.14 -24.25
N ILE A 1013 19.92 1.46 -23.57
CA ILE A 1013 19.62 0.48 -22.52
C ILE A 1013 20.35 0.91 -21.25
N LYS A 1014 19.61 1.20 -20.18
CA LYS A 1014 20.14 1.72 -18.90
C LYS A 1014 19.83 0.78 -17.74
N THR A 1015 20.84 0.36 -16.98
CA THR A 1015 20.65 -0.49 -15.78
C THR A 1015 21.41 0.07 -14.60
N ARG A 1016 20.81 0.08 -13.41
CA ARG A 1016 21.42 0.61 -12.19
C ARG A 1016 22.53 -0.31 -11.69
N ALA A 1017 23.62 0.29 -11.21
CA ALA A 1017 24.75 -0.41 -10.59
C ALA A 1017 24.41 -0.92 -9.17
N MET A 1018 23.40 -1.79 -9.09
CA MET A 1018 22.80 -2.32 -7.87
C MET A 1018 22.80 -3.86 -7.92
N PRO A 1019 22.73 -4.56 -6.77
CA PRO A 1019 22.86 -6.02 -6.72
C PRO A 1019 21.61 -6.78 -7.20
N PHE A 1020 20.62 -6.11 -7.76
CA PHE A 1020 19.35 -6.73 -8.17
C PHE A 1020 19.43 -7.25 -9.61
N SER A 1021 19.09 -8.53 -9.77
CA SER A 1021 19.12 -9.21 -11.06
C SER A 1021 17.76 -9.20 -11.74
N SER A 1022 17.74 -8.91 -13.04
CA SER A 1022 16.62 -9.13 -13.95
C SER A 1022 17.19 -9.45 -15.35
N HIS A 1023 16.34 -9.92 -16.27
CA HIS A 1023 16.73 -10.19 -17.66
C HIS A 1023 16.14 -9.16 -18.62
N CYS A 1024 16.99 -8.71 -19.54
CA CYS A 1024 16.63 -7.86 -20.67
C CYS A 1024 17.06 -8.56 -21.95
N SER A 1025 16.10 -9.08 -22.73
CA SER A 1025 16.43 -9.92 -23.89
C SER A 1025 15.47 -9.81 -25.07
N ASP A 1026 15.92 -10.28 -26.24
CA ASP A 1026 15.18 -10.25 -27.49
C ASP A 1026 14.77 -8.81 -27.86
N LEU A 1027 15.79 -7.97 -28.09
CA LEU A 1027 15.63 -6.57 -28.49
C LEU A 1027 16.05 -6.40 -29.94
N THR A 1028 15.22 -5.74 -30.74
CA THR A 1028 15.52 -5.42 -32.13
C THR A 1028 15.30 -3.94 -32.38
N PHE A 1029 16.38 -3.24 -32.73
CA PHE A 1029 16.35 -1.89 -33.25
C PHE A 1029 16.79 -1.93 -34.71
N GLU A 1030 15.91 -1.57 -35.64
CA GLU A 1030 16.23 -1.69 -37.07
C GLU A 1030 15.71 -0.55 -37.95
N HIS A 1031 16.43 -0.24 -39.03
CA HIS A 1031 16.02 0.81 -39.97
C HIS A 1031 15.83 2.17 -39.27
N ILE A 1032 16.87 2.61 -38.57
CA ILE A 1032 16.83 3.83 -37.77
C ILE A 1032 17.71 4.90 -38.42
N ASN A 1033 17.14 6.08 -38.66
CA ASN A 1033 17.90 7.24 -39.11
C ASN A 1033 18.15 8.17 -37.91
N VAL A 1034 19.42 8.46 -37.64
CA VAL A 1034 19.85 9.38 -36.59
C VAL A 1034 20.38 10.66 -37.23
N ASN A 1035 19.93 11.82 -36.78
CA ASN A 1035 20.39 13.11 -37.27
C ASN A 1035 20.80 13.98 -36.09
N ASN A 1036 22.09 14.28 -35.99
CA ASN A 1036 22.66 15.09 -34.92
C ASN A 1036 22.29 14.55 -33.51
N VAL A 1037 22.37 13.23 -33.32
CA VAL A 1037 22.07 12.56 -32.04
C VAL A 1037 23.34 12.44 -31.21
N THR A 1038 23.33 12.86 -29.93
CA THR A 1038 24.55 12.87 -29.10
C THR A 1038 25.11 11.48 -28.87
N ASN A 1039 24.30 10.52 -28.43
CA ASN A 1039 24.70 9.12 -28.22
C ASN A 1039 23.78 8.17 -29.01
N PRO A 1040 24.03 7.93 -30.31
CA PRO A 1040 23.14 7.14 -31.17
C PRO A 1040 22.84 5.72 -30.68
N ILE A 1041 23.85 4.98 -30.21
CA ILE A 1041 23.68 3.64 -29.63
C ILE A 1041 24.38 3.60 -28.28
N LEU A 1042 23.63 3.33 -27.21
CA LEU A 1042 24.12 3.39 -25.83
C LEU A 1042 23.64 2.20 -24.99
N ILE A 1043 24.57 1.46 -24.39
CA ILE A 1043 24.30 0.57 -23.25
C ILE A 1043 25.09 1.12 -22.07
N ASP A 1044 24.40 1.44 -20.98
CA ASP A 1044 25.00 1.91 -19.73
C ASP A 1044 24.53 1.05 -18.55
N GLN A 1045 25.39 0.11 -18.14
CA GLN A 1045 25.17 -0.71 -16.95
C GLN A 1045 25.72 -0.09 -15.65
N ASN A 1046 26.14 1.18 -15.68
CA ASN A 1046 26.57 1.95 -14.52
C ASN A 1046 25.62 3.13 -14.22
N TYR A 1047 24.41 3.10 -14.77
CA TYR A 1047 23.49 4.23 -14.74
C TYR A 1047 23.09 4.59 -13.30
N CYS A 1048 23.43 5.81 -12.88
CA CYS A 1048 23.15 6.30 -11.53
C CYS A 1048 22.81 7.81 -11.51
N PRO A 1049 21.59 8.20 -11.92
CA PRO A 1049 21.23 9.62 -12.08
C PRO A 1049 21.13 10.37 -10.74
N ASP A 1050 20.87 9.66 -9.63
CA ASP A 1050 20.60 10.28 -8.32
C ASP A 1050 21.84 10.29 -7.41
N HIS A 1051 23.00 9.80 -7.89
CA HIS A 1051 24.24 9.59 -7.12
C HIS A 1051 24.11 8.75 -5.83
N LYS A 1052 22.96 8.11 -5.60
CA LYS A 1052 22.64 7.25 -4.45
C LYS A 1052 22.93 5.76 -4.68
N CYS A 1053 23.57 5.38 -5.78
CA CYS A 1053 23.94 3.99 -6.02
C CYS A 1053 25.15 3.63 -5.17
N GLY A 1054 25.09 2.50 -4.46
CA GLY A 1054 26.25 2.00 -3.72
C GLY A 1054 27.41 1.63 -4.65
N PRO A 1055 28.56 1.20 -4.12
CA PRO A 1055 29.73 0.76 -4.92
C PRO A 1055 29.50 -0.57 -5.67
N GLY A 1056 28.24 -0.92 -5.95
CA GLY A 1056 27.82 -2.16 -6.59
C GLY A 1056 28.11 -2.18 -8.09
N VAL A 1057 27.90 -3.35 -8.68
CA VAL A 1057 27.93 -3.59 -10.13
C VAL A 1057 26.57 -4.09 -10.57
N SER A 1058 26.08 -3.65 -11.72
CA SER A 1058 24.78 -4.12 -12.24
C SER A 1058 24.78 -5.64 -12.40
N LYS A 1059 23.68 -6.26 -11.95
CA LYS A 1059 23.38 -7.69 -12.10
C LYS A 1059 22.31 -7.98 -13.16
N VAL A 1060 21.87 -6.97 -13.90
CA VAL A 1060 20.91 -7.15 -15.00
C VAL A 1060 21.61 -7.82 -16.18
N LYS A 1061 21.05 -8.93 -16.66
CA LYS A 1061 21.58 -9.66 -17.81
C LYS A 1061 20.99 -9.11 -19.10
N ILE A 1062 21.84 -8.55 -19.96
CA ILE A 1062 21.46 -8.09 -21.31
C ILE A 1062 21.92 -9.12 -22.33
N GLU A 1063 20.96 -9.67 -23.09
CA GLU A 1063 21.22 -10.69 -24.11
C GLU A 1063 20.41 -10.42 -25.39
N GLU A 1064 20.95 -10.80 -26.54
CA GLU A 1064 20.21 -10.81 -27.82
C GLU A 1064 19.65 -9.42 -28.21
N ALA A 1065 20.46 -8.37 -28.02
CA ALA A 1065 20.15 -7.04 -28.52
C ALA A 1065 20.74 -6.84 -29.92
N ARG A 1066 19.88 -6.50 -30.88
CA ARG A 1066 20.20 -6.40 -32.30
C ARG A 1066 20.03 -4.96 -32.77
N PHE A 1067 21.12 -4.36 -33.26
CA PHE A 1067 21.14 -3.04 -33.86
C PHE A 1067 21.43 -3.19 -35.35
N ARG A 1068 20.45 -2.92 -36.20
CA ARG A 1068 20.50 -3.24 -37.63
C ARG A 1068 20.18 -2.02 -38.48
N ASN A 1069 21.03 -1.73 -39.46
CA ASN A 1069 20.77 -0.67 -40.44
C ASN A 1069 20.49 0.68 -39.77
N ILE A 1070 21.45 1.15 -38.98
CA ILE A 1070 21.40 2.42 -38.25
C ILE A 1070 22.29 3.42 -38.99
N ARG A 1071 21.72 4.53 -39.48
CA ARG A 1071 22.44 5.47 -40.35
C ARG A 1071 22.26 6.93 -39.98
N GLY A 1072 23.20 7.78 -40.37
CA GLY A 1072 23.06 9.24 -40.34
C GLY A 1072 24.21 9.94 -39.62
N SER A 1073 23.94 10.88 -38.72
CA SER A 1073 24.96 11.67 -38.01
C SER A 1073 24.82 11.66 -36.48
N SER A 1074 25.98 11.63 -35.81
CA SER A 1074 26.14 11.80 -34.36
C SER A 1074 26.64 13.21 -34.03
N PHE A 1075 26.22 13.75 -32.89
CA PHE A 1075 26.77 14.99 -32.35
C PHE A 1075 28.04 14.77 -31.54
N SER A 1076 28.22 13.59 -30.93
CA SER A 1076 29.48 13.25 -30.24
C SER A 1076 30.36 12.35 -31.10
N GLU A 1077 31.67 12.36 -30.82
CA GLU A 1077 32.65 11.49 -31.48
C GLU A 1077 32.35 10.01 -31.24
N ILE A 1078 31.91 9.62 -30.04
CA ILE A 1078 31.60 8.22 -29.71
C ILE A 1078 30.15 7.92 -30.09
N ALA A 1079 29.95 7.39 -31.31
CA ALA A 1079 28.60 7.10 -31.83
C ALA A 1079 28.01 5.79 -31.28
N VAL A 1080 28.87 4.82 -30.93
CA VAL A 1080 28.48 3.52 -30.36
C VAL A 1080 29.18 3.33 -29.03
N ASN A 1081 28.43 3.32 -27.92
CA ASN A 1081 28.96 3.24 -26.58
C ASN A 1081 28.30 2.09 -25.78
N LEU A 1082 28.99 0.96 -25.64
CA LEU A 1082 28.45 -0.26 -25.02
C LEU A 1082 29.21 -0.59 -23.72
N GLN A 1083 28.76 -0.02 -22.60
CA GLN A 1083 29.39 -0.18 -21.29
C GLN A 1083 28.65 -1.23 -20.46
N CYS A 1084 29.11 -2.48 -20.55
CA CYS A 1084 28.50 -3.60 -19.85
C CYS A 1084 29.23 -3.93 -18.53
N SER A 1085 28.49 -4.52 -17.60
CA SER A 1085 28.96 -4.93 -16.28
C SER A 1085 30.01 -6.02 -16.40
N LYS A 1086 31.14 -5.85 -15.70
CA LYS A 1086 32.17 -6.89 -15.62
C LYS A 1086 31.64 -8.18 -14.99
N SER A 1087 30.72 -8.08 -14.03
CA SER A 1087 30.17 -9.27 -13.36
C SER A 1087 29.02 -9.92 -14.13
N THR A 1088 28.40 -9.18 -15.04
CA THR A 1088 27.28 -9.66 -15.86
C THR A 1088 27.44 -9.11 -17.29
N PRO A 1089 28.41 -9.64 -18.08
CA PRO A 1089 28.70 -9.15 -19.42
C PRO A 1089 27.48 -9.22 -20.34
N CYS A 1090 27.37 -8.27 -21.28
CA CYS A 1090 26.39 -8.35 -22.35
C CYS A 1090 26.79 -9.44 -23.34
N GLU A 1091 25.82 -10.25 -23.77
CA GLU A 1091 26.05 -11.37 -24.68
C GLU A 1091 25.12 -11.35 -25.89
N LYS A 1092 25.58 -11.97 -26.98
CA LYS A 1092 24.83 -12.08 -28.24
C LYS A 1092 24.40 -10.71 -28.80
N ILE A 1093 25.23 -9.69 -28.62
CA ILE A 1093 25.00 -8.36 -29.21
C ILE A 1093 25.28 -8.42 -30.72
N GLU A 1094 24.36 -7.91 -31.52
CA GLU A 1094 24.53 -7.84 -32.98
C GLU A 1094 24.59 -6.38 -33.42
N LEU A 1095 25.70 -6.00 -34.06
CA LEU A 1095 25.82 -4.75 -34.82
C LEU A 1095 25.82 -5.11 -36.30
N ARG A 1096 24.84 -4.65 -37.08
CA ARG A 1096 24.77 -4.92 -38.51
C ARG A 1096 24.48 -3.65 -39.29
N ASP A 1097 25.29 -3.36 -40.31
CA ASP A 1097 25.10 -2.21 -41.20
C ASP A 1097 24.96 -0.88 -40.44
N ILE A 1098 25.94 -0.59 -39.57
CA ILE A 1098 26.03 0.67 -38.82
C ILE A 1098 26.79 1.68 -39.68
N ASN A 1099 26.18 2.84 -39.97
CA ASN A 1099 26.79 3.90 -40.78
C ASN A 1099 26.45 5.30 -40.25
N ILE A 1100 27.16 5.72 -39.21
CA ILE A 1100 26.95 6.97 -38.48
C ILE A 1100 28.21 7.81 -38.61
N ASN A 1101 28.06 9.03 -39.12
CA ASN A 1101 29.15 10.00 -39.27
C ASN A 1101 29.13 11.01 -38.12
N TYR A 1102 30.30 11.54 -37.76
CA TYR A 1102 30.41 12.65 -36.80
C TYR A 1102 30.79 13.91 -37.56
N ASP A 1103 30.01 14.98 -37.43
CA ASP A 1103 30.22 16.21 -38.22
C ASP A 1103 31.57 16.90 -37.91
N GLY A 1104 32.16 16.61 -36.74
CA GLY A 1104 33.49 17.09 -36.34
C GLY A 1104 34.67 16.20 -36.76
N GLY A 1105 34.46 15.13 -37.53
CA GLY A 1105 35.54 14.24 -37.98
C GLY A 1105 35.11 12.81 -38.27
N LYS A 1106 35.76 11.83 -37.64
CA LYS A 1106 35.39 10.41 -37.73
C LYS A 1106 34.67 9.98 -36.46
N ALA A 1107 33.54 9.30 -36.61
CA ALA A 1107 32.89 8.66 -35.47
C ALA A 1107 33.76 7.49 -34.95
N THR A 1108 33.62 7.16 -33.66
CA THR A 1108 34.29 6.05 -32.99
C THR A 1108 33.31 5.19 -32.18
N SER A 1109 33.78 4.00 -31.78
CA SER A 1109 33.02 3.07 -30.93
C SER A 1109 33.81 2.74 -29.66
N SER A 1110 33.13 2.65 -28.51
CA SER A 1110 33.69 2.26 -27.22
C SER A 1110 32.88 1.12 -26.59
N CYS A 1111 33.55 0.05 -26.15
CA CYS A 1111 32.90 -1.14 -25.60
C CYS A 1111 33.65 -1.63 -24.36
N SER A 1112 32.92 -2.10 -23.35
CA SER A 1112 33.47 -2.86 -22.23
C SER A 1112 32.57 -4.06 -21.89
N ASN A 1113 33.18 -5.22 -21.61
CA ASN A 1113 32.49 -6.47 -21.24
C ASN A 1113 31.31 -6.85 -22.16
N CYS A 1114 31.46 -6.62 -23.46
CA CYS A 1114 30.41 -6.82 -24.45
C CYS A 1114 30.86 -7.84 -25.50
N LYS A 1115 30.12 -8.95 -25.62
CA LYS A 1115 30.39 -10.02 -26.59
C LYS A 1115 29.30 -10.10 -27.65
N GLY A 1116 29.71 -10.31 -28.90
CA GLY A 1116 28.78 -10.32 -30.01
C GLY A 1116 29.43 -10.46 -31.38
N VAL A 1117 28.66 -10.06 -32.40
CA VAL A 1117 29.08 -10.09 -33.81
C VAL A 1117 28.80 -8.75 -34.49
N ALA A 1118 29.77 -8.30 -35.31
CA ALA A 1118 29.64 -7.13 -36.17
C ALA A 1118 29.62 -7.62 -37.62
N LEU A 1119 28.58 -7.25 -38.38
CA LEU A 1119 28.30 -7.75 -39.72
C LEU A 1119 28.03 -6.60 -40.70
N GLY A 1120 28.36 -6.79 -41.97
CA GLY A 1120 28.12 -5.78 -43.01
C GLY A 1120 28.95 -4.50 -42.82
N LEU A 1121 28.41 -3.36 -43.26
CA LEU A 1121 29.10 -2.07 -43.14
C LEU A 1121 29.22 -1.65 -41.67
N GLN A 1122 30.41 -1.22 -41.24
CA GLN A 1122 30.67 -0.73 -39.88
C GLN A 1122 31.44 0.59 -39.95
N ASN A 1123 30.70 1.69 -39.87
CA ASN A 1123 31.20 3.05 -39.70
C ASN A 1123 30.39 3.67 -38.56
N PRO A 1124 30.96 3.89 -37.36
CA PRO A 1124 32.36 3.66 -36.96
C PRO A 1124 32.79 2.18 -36.93
N PRO A 1125 34.11 1.88 -36.91
CA PRO A 1125 34.60 0.52 -36.69
C PRO A 1125 34.04 -0.10 -35.39
N PRO A 1126 33.74 -1.40 -35.36
CA PRO A 1126 33.08 -2.03 -34.21
C PRO A 1126 34.08 -2.25 -33.05
N CYS A 1127 33.61 -2.17 -31.81
CA CYS A 1127 34.42 -2.38 -30.60
C CYS A 1127 34.11 -3.66 -29.82
N ILE A 1128 33.12 -4.45 -30.25
CA ILE A 1128 32.67 -5.65 -29.54
C ILE A 1128 33.66 -6.82 -29.66
N LEU A 1129 33.79 -7.59 -28.59
CA LEU A 1129 34.58 -8.82 -28.60
C LEU A 1129 33.82 -9.92 -29.37
N LYS A 1130 34.52 -10.66 -30.23
CA LYS A 1130 33.92 -11.81 -30.94
C LYS A 1130 33.43 -12.82 -29.89
N SER A 1131 32.14 -13.17 -29.98
CA SER A 1131 31.47 -14.19 -29.15
C SER A 1131 32.05 -15.57 -29.37
#